data_AF-A0A1E5GE78-F1
#
_entry.id   AF-A0A1E5GE78-F1
#
_cell.length_a   1.000
_cell.length_b   1.000
_cell.length_c   1.000
_cell.angle_alpha   90.00
_cell.angle_beta   90.00
_cell.angle_gamma   90.00
#
_symmetry.space_group_name_H-M   'P 1'
#
loop_
_entity.id
_entity.type
_entity.pdbx_description
1 polymer ?
#
loop_
_entity_poly.entity_id
_entity_poly.type
_entity_poly.pdbx_seq_one_letter_code
_entity_poly.pdbx_strand_id
1 'polypeptide(L)'
;MANFLKKMIENDKKELKRLDGIAGQVESHASAIAALNDEELKAKTDEFKARYQKGETLDQLLPEAFAVVREAAKRVLGLYPYRVQLMGGIVLHDGNIPEMRTGEGKTLTATMPVYLNALTGEGVHVVTVNEYLATRDSDEMGELYNFLGLTVGLNINSKTSEEKRDAYNCDITYSTNNELGFDYLRDNMVVYRNQMVQRPLNYAIVDEVDSILIDEARTPLIISGQAEKSTALYTRTDNFVKRLKEEEDYKIDVQSKTISLTEAGIEKAEENFGLENLYDIENTALTHHMDQALRANFIMLRDIDYVVQEGKVLIVDQFTGRIMDGRRYSDGLHQAIEAKEGVEIEDETKTMATITFQNYFRMYKKLAGMTGTAKTEEEEFREIYNIQVFQIPTNRPIIRDDRADLLYPTLQSKFKAVVQDIKERYHNGQPVLVGTVAVETSELLSELLNKEKVPHEVLNAKNHFKEAEIIMNAGQKGAVTIATNMAGRGTDIKLGLGVVELGGLAVIGTERHESRRIDNQLRGRAGRQGDPGVSQFYLSLEDDLMKRFGSERIKAFLDRMNIEESDAVIQSKMLSKQVESAQKRVEGNNYDTRKNVLQYDDVMREQREVIYAQRQEVIMEDTELTETLLNMVKRTITRVVDSHTQLEKENWNLDGIVDFASSTLVHEDSISKADLDGKSPEEIKDYLVKRAQEVYDVKVEQLNGPEQILEFQKVVILRVVDTKWTDHIDAMDQLRQSVGLRAYGQNNPLVEYQTEGYNMFEEMIGAIEYEVTRLFMKSEIRQNVQREQVAQGEAVHPSDEEEPQSNTSAKKQPVHVDEKIGRNDPCPCGSGKKYKNCHGKGL
;
A
#
# COMPACT_ATOMS: atom_id res chain seq x y z
N MET A 1 30.67 7.30 -34.83
CA MET A 1 29.21 7.26 -34.67
C MET A 1 28.71 7.43 -33.22
N ALA A 2 29.57 7.39 -32.18
CA ALA A 2 29.15 7.52 -30.78
C ALA A 2 28.70 8.92 -30.31
N ASN A 3 28.96 9.99 -31.08
CA ASN A 3 28.65 11.36 -30.65
C ASN A 3 27.22 11.83 -30.99
N PHE A 4 26.52 11.20 -31.93
CA PHE A 4 25.18 11.64 -32.33
C PHE A 4 24.09 11.09 -31.39
N LEU A 5 24.17 9.80 -31.03
CA LEU A 5 23.30 9.19 -30.02
C LEU A 5 23.50 9.80 -28.62
N LYS A 6 24.73 10.20 -28.27
CA LYS A 6 25.02 10.89 -27.00
C LYS A 6 24.40 12.30 -26.94
N LYS A 7 24.08 12.90 -28.09
CA LYS A 7 23.34 14.17 -28.17
C LYS A 7 21.84 14.01 -28.01
N MET A 8 21.27 12.85 -28.37
CA MET A 8 19.86 12.57 -28.07
C MET A 8 19.61 12.35 -26.57
N ILE A 9 20.68 12.06 -25.81
CA ILE A 9 20.73 11.92 -24.34
C ILE A 9 21.09 13.28 -23.66
N GLU A 10 21.12 14.42 -24.38
CA GLU A 10 21.59 15.73 -23.85
C GLU A 10 20.68 16.43 -22.82
N ASN A 11 19.53 15.88 -22.46
CA ASN A 11 18.63 16.53 -21.49
C ASN A 11 19.28 16.64 -20.10
N ASP A 12 19.95 15.59 -19.64
CA ASP A 12 20.59 15.55 -18.31
C ASP A 12 21.70 16.60 -18.17
N LYS A 13 22.46 16.90 -19.23
CA LYS A 13 23.55 17.90 -19.16
C LYS A 13 23.03 19.33 -19.13
N LYS A 14 21.98 19.61 -19.91
CA LYS A 14 21.33 20.93 -19.88
C LYS A 14 20.71 21.17 -18.51
N GLU A 15 20.09 20.13 -17.97
CA GLU A 15 19.46 20.18 -16.66
C GLU A 15 20.49 20.36 -15.54
N LEU A 16 21.55 19.57 -15.52
CA LEU A 16 22.63 19.73 -14.54
C LEU A 16 23.24 21.14 -14.56
N LYS A 17 23.34 21.79 -15.72
CA LYS A 17 23.77 23.19 -15.82
C LYS A 17 22.76 24.17 -15.21
N ARG A 18 21.46 23.92 -15.39
CA ARG A 18 20.39 24.71 -14.76
C ARG A 18 20.48 24.58 -13.23
N LEU A 19 20.52 23.35 -12.74
CA LEU A 19 20.65 23.02 -11.32
C LEU A 19 21.90 23.67 -10.70
N ASP A 20 23.04 23.58 -11.39
CA ASP A 20 24.29 24.19 -10.95
C ASP A 20 24.22 25.74 -10.90
N GLY A 21 23.53 26.35 -11.88
CA GLY A 21 23.26 27.78 -11.90
C GLY A 21 22.43 28.25 -10.70
N ILE A 22 21.33 27.56 -10.39
CA ILE A 22 20.46 27.88 -9.26
C ILE A 22 21.19 27.61 -7.92
N ALA A 23 21.93 26.50 -7.81
CA ALA A 23 22.76 26.23 -6.64
C ALA A 23 23.80 27.35 -6.39
N GLY A 24 24.35 27.93 -7.47
CA GLY A 24 25.21 29.11 -7.38
C GLY A 24 24.49 30.37 -6.85
N GLN A 25 23.21 30.56 -7.19
CA GLN A 25 22.40 31.66 -6.64
C GLN A 25 22.16 31.47 -5.14
N VAL A 26 21.79 30.26 -4.70
CA VAL A 26 21.66 29.92 -3.26
C VAL A 26 22.96 30.26 -2.51
N GLU A 27 24.11 29.87 -3.07
CA GLU A 27 25.42 30.15 -2.48
C GLU A 27 25.75 31.65 -2.40
N SER A 28 25.27 32.46 -3.35
CA SER A 28 25.47 33.90 -3.33
C SER A 28 24.79 34.58 -2.13
N HIS A 29 23.72 34.00 -1.59
CA HIS A 29 23.04 34.49 -0.39
C HIS A 29 23.72 34.07 0.92
N ALA A 30 24.64 33.08 0.90
CA ALA A 30 25.18 32.46 2.11
C ALA A 30 25.81 33.47 3.09
N SER A 31 26.55 34.48 2.60
CA SER A 31 27.18 35.49 3.47
C SER A 31 26.17 36.42 4.13
N ALA A 32 25.11 36.80 3.42
CA ALA A 32 24.07 37.68 3.94
C ALA A 32 23.21 36.95 4.99
N ILE A 33 22.83 35.71 4.71
CA ILE A 33 22.03 34.88 5.63
C ILE A 33 22.84 34.50 6.88
N ALA A 34 24.12 34.16 6.73
CA ALA A 34 24.99 33.84 7.89
C ALA A 34 25.19 35.03 8.85
N ALA A 35 25.02 36.27 8.38
CA ALA A 35 25.13 37.46 9.20
C ALA A 35 23.88 37.73 10.07
N LEU A 36 22.74 37.09 9.76
CA LEU A 36 21.51 37.24 10.52
C LEU A 36 21.62 36.56 11.90
N ASN A 37 21.03 37.16 12.92
CA ASN A 37 20.83 36.48 14.21
C ASN A 37 19.68 35.46 14.10
N ASP A 38 19.45 34.68 15.17
CA ASP A 38 18.44 33.63 15.13
C ASP A 38 17.01 34.17 15.01
N GLU A 39 16.68 35.28 15.65
CA GLU A 39 15.35 35.90 15.53
C GLU A 39 15.09 36.43 14.11
N GLU A 40 16.10 37.06 13.50
CA GLU A 40 16.06 37.53 12.12
C GLU A 40 15.93 36.38 11.12
N LEU A 41 16.65 35.28 11.36
CA LEU A 41 16.58 34.09 10.51
C LEU A 41 15.20 33.41 10.59
N LYS A 42 14.57 33.39 11.77
CA LYS A 42 13.19 32.90 11.95
C LYS A 42 12.16 33.81 11.28
N ALA A 43 12.34 35.12 11.40
CA ALA A 43 11.46 36.11 10.80
C ALA A 43 11.40 36.01 9.26
N LYS A 44 12.39 35.37 8.62
CA LYS A 44 12.37 35.09 7.18
C LYS A 44 11.17 34.23 6.75
N THR A 45 10.70 33.32 7.59
CA THR A 45 9.52 32.50 7.26
C THR A 45 8.28 33.37 7.07
N ASP A 46 8.02 34.30 7.98
CA ASP A 46 6.89 35.23 7.87
C ASP A 46 7.06 36.19 6.69
N GLU A 47 8.30 36.63 6.42
CA GLU A 47 8.62 37.43 5.24
C GLU A 47 8.27 36.68 3.93
N PHE A 48 8.67 35.42 3.81
CA PHE A 48 8.40 34.61 2.62
C PHE A 48 6.91 34.29 2.47
N LYS A 49 6.21 33.95 3.56
CA LYS A 49 4.74 33.77 3.55
C LYS A 49 4.04 35.05 3.04
N ALA A 50 4.45 36.22 3.53
CA ALA A 50 3.89 37.50 3.09
C ALA A 50 4.22 37.84 1.63
N ARG A 51 5.42 37.50 1.15
CA ARG A 51 5.83 37.68 -0.25
C ARG A 51 5.06 36.76 -1.20
N TYR A 52 4.86 35.50 -0.81
CA TYR A 52 4.04 34.54 -1.54
C TYR A 52 2.59 35.01 -1.65
N GLN A 53 2.00 35.48 -0.55
CA GLN A 53 0.65 36.07 -0.55
C GLN A 53 0.51 37.32 -1.42
N LYS A 54 1.61 38.05 -1.69
CA LYS A 54 1.65 39.19 -2.62
C LYS A 54 1.84 38.79 -4.09
N GLY A 55 1.94 37.49 -4.38
CA GLY A 55 2.00 36.94 -5.74
C GLY A 55 3.40 36.54 -6.22
N GLU A 56 4.42 36.56 -5.37
CA GLU A 56 5.73 36.00 -5.71
C GLU A 56 5.66 34.46 -5.74
N THR A 57 6.29 33.82 -6.73
CA THR A 57 6.21 32.35 -6.88
C THR A 57 7.22 31.64 -5.98
N LEU A 58 6.97 30.36 -5.67
CA LEU A 58 7.92 29.55 -4.92
C LEU A 58 9.28 29.43 -5.63
N ASP A 59 9.29 29.36 -6.97
CA ASP A 59 10.52 29.33 -7.76
C ASP A 59 11.38 30.59 -7.57
N GLN A 60 10.73 31.76 -7.42
CA GLN A 60 11.42 33.03 -7.19
C GLN A 60 12.00 33.11 -5.77
N LEU A 61 11.28 32.55 -4.79
CA LEU A 61 11.72 32.47 -3.40
C LEU A 61 12.81 31.42 -3.17
N LEU A 62 12.90 30.40 -4.03
CA LEU A 62 13.74 29.22 -3.85
C LEU A 62 15.19 29.55 -3.47
N PRO A 63 15.94 30.42 -4.19
CA PRO A 63 17.35 30.65 -3.87
C PRO A 63 17.57 31.19 -2.46
N GLU A 64 16.71 32.11 -2.00
CA GLU A 64 16.80 32.71 -0.66
C GLU A 64 16.28 31.75 0.41
N ALA A 65 15.16 31.08 0.17
CA ALA A 65 14.59 30.09 1.09
C ALA A 65 15.55 28.91 1.34
N PHE A 66 16.20 28.39 0.29
CA PHE A 66 17.19 27.33 0.43
C PHE A 66 18.41 27.83 1.21
N ALA A 67 18.84 29.07 1.03
CA ALA A 67 19.94 29.64 1.80
C ALA A 67 19.60 29.77 3.30
N VAL A 68 18.35 30.16 3.62
CA VAL A 68 17.82 30.20 4.99
C VAL A 68 17.84 28.81 5.63
N VAL A 69 17.27 27.81 4.95
CA VAL A 69 17.26 26.41 5.44
C VAL A 69 18.69 25.88 5.62
N ARG A 70 19.58 26.18 4.68
CA ARG A 70 20.98 25.74 4.72
C ARG A 70 21.74 26.29 5.92
N GLU A 71 21.55 27.57 6.25
CA GLU A 71 22.16 28.17 7.44
C GLU A 71 21.48 27.68 8.73
N ALA A 72 20.15 27.53 8.74
CA ALA A 72 19.43 26.99 9.89
C ALA A 72 19.85 25.55 10.21
N ALA A 73 20.03 24.69 9.20
CA ALA A 73 20.52 23.33 9.36
C ALA A 73 21.91 23.30 10.03
N LYS A 74 22.78 24.25 9.68
CA LYS A 74 24.10 24.37 10.32
C LYS A 74 24.02 24.80 11.78
N ARG A 75 23.08 25.69 12.12
CA ARG A 75 22.89 26.17 13.50
C ARG A 75 22.24 25.12 14.40
N VAL A 76 21.23 24.42 13.89
CA VAL A 76 20.41 23.47 14.65
C VAL A 76 21.02 22.08 14.64
N LEU A 77 21.32 21.55 13.45
CA LEU A 77 21.77 20.16 13.26
C LEU A 77 23.30 20.04 13.21
N GLY A 78 24.03 21.16 13.13
CA GLY A 78 25.49 21.15 12.91
C GLY A 78 25.89 20.70 11.50
N LEU A 79 24.93 20.57 10.58
CA LEU A 79 25.14 20.09 9.21
C LEU A 79 24.89 21.22 8.21
N TYR A 80 25.84 21.48 7.32
CA TYR A 80 25.68 22.48 6.27
C TYR A 80 25.50 21.79 4.92
N PRO A 81 24.30 21.84 4.30
CA PRO A 81 24.04 21.12 3.06
C PRO A 81 25.07 21.40 1.95
N TYR A 82 25.51 20.35 1.27
CA TYR A 82 26.46 20.42 0.15
C TYR A 82 25.81 20.96 -1.12
N ARG A 83 26.63 21.41 -2.08
CA ARG A 83 26.15 21.88 -3.39
C ARG A 83 25.30 20.83 -4.11
N VAL A 84 25.69 19.55 -4.07
CA VAL A 84 24.93 18.45 -4.67
C VAL A 84 23.57 18.23 -4.00
N GLN A 85 23.45 18.54 -2.70
CA GLN A 85 22.18 18.49 -1.98
C GLN A 85 21.28 19.68 -2.37
N LEU A 86 21.85 20.85 -2.66
CA LEU A 86 21.07 21.95 -3.25
C LEU A 86 20.46 21.53 -4.59
N MET A 87 21.26 20.89 -5.46
CA MET A 87 20.79 20.38 -6.75
C MET A 87 19.68 19.35 -6.57
N GLY A 88 19.84 18.40 -5.63
CA GLY A 88 18.79 17.42 -5.30
C GLY A 88 17.51 18.08 -4.78
N GLY A 89 17.63 19.08 -3.90
CA GLY A 89 16.48 19.82 -3.37
C GLY A 89 15.71 20.58 -4.46
N ILE A 90 16.41 21.15 -5.45
CA ILE A 90 15.77 21.80 -6.60
C ILE A 90 14.97 20.77 -7.42
N VAL A 91 15.57 19.61 -7.71
CA VAL A 91 14.87 18.55 -8.45
C VAL A 91 13.61 18.05 -7.74
N LEU A 92 13.68 17.88 -6.41
CA LEU A 92 12.50 17.56 -5.61
C LEU A 92 11.45 18.67 -5.71
N HIS A 93 11.86 19.93 -5.60
CA HIS A 93 10.96 21.06 -5.80
C HIS A 93 10.38 21.09 -7.22
N ASP A 94 11.03 20.59 -8.26
CA ASP A 94 10.44 20.54 -9.60
C ASP A 94 9.39 19.42 -9.77
N GLY A 95 9.15 18.60 -8.74
CA GLY A 95 8.27 17.42 -8.84
C GLY A 95 8.95 16.23 -9.52
N ASN A 96 10.26 16.08 -9.34
CA ASN A 96 11.06 15.04 -10.00
C ASN A 96 11.87 14.21 -8.98
N ILE A 97 12.53 13.16 -9.45
CA ILE A 97 13.37 12.29 -8.62
C ILE A 97 14.84 12.62 -8.78
N PRO A 98 15.53 13.16 -7.75
CA PRO A 98 16.99 13.13 -7.74
C PRO A 98 17.48 11.74 -7.35
N GLU A 99 18.18 11.08 -8.27
CA GLU A 99 18.96 9.88 -7.94
C GLU A 99 20.23 10.32 -7.21
N MET A 100 20.19 10.24 -5.87
CA MET A 100 21.27 10.56 -4.95
C MET A 100 21.75 9.29 -4.26
N ARG A 101 23.02 8.91 -4.46
CA ARG A 101 23.59 7.68 -3.90
C ARG A 101 23.45 7.63 -2.37
N THR A 102 23.41 6.43 -1.83
CA THR A 102 23.33 6.19 -0.38
C THR A 102 24.46 6.91 0.35
N GLY A 103 24.13 7.65 1.42
CA GLY A 103 25.09 8.47 2.16
C GLY A 103 25.34 9.88 1.59
N GLU A 104 24.65 10.31 0.55
CA GLU A 104 24.65 11.72 0.09
C GLU A 104 23.74 12.64 0.94
N GLY A 105 23.07 12.10 1.96
CA GLY A 105 22.21 12.86 2.88
C GLY A 105 20.86 13.26 2.27
N LYS A 106 20.10 12.27 1.81
CA LYS A 106 18.76 12.44 1.20
C LYS A 106 17.78 13.12 2.18
N THR A 107 17.73 12.66 3.43
CA THR A 107 16.88 13.25 4.48
C THR A 107 17.15 14.75 4.68
N LEU A 108 18.42 15.16 4.80
CA LEU A 108 18.78 16.57 4.91
C LEU A 108 18.45 17.36 3.63
N THR A 109 18.63 16.75 2.47
CA THR A 109 18.29 17.35 1.15
C THR A 109 16.81 17.70 1.07
N ALA A 110 15.92 16.82 1.55
CA ALA A 110 14.48 17.03 1.52
C ALA A 110 14.03 18.24 2.35
N THR A 111 14.79 18.67 3.36
CA THR A 111 14.40 19.81 4.21
C THR A 111 14.17 21.11 3.45
N MET A 112 14.95 21.35 2.41
CA MET A 112 14.88 22.58 1.61
C MET A 112 13.58 22.67 0.78
N PRO A 113 13.22 21.68 -0.07
CA PRO A 113 11.95 21.70 -0.78
C PRO A 113 10.74 21.54 0.15
N VAL A 114 10.84 20.78 1.26
CA VAL A 114 9.74 20.68 2.24
C VAL A 114 9.44 22.06 2.82
N TYR A 115 10.45 22.75 3.35
CA TYR A 115 10.28 24.10 3.89
C TYR A 115 9.66 25.05 2.86
N LEU A 116 10.21 25.10 1.65
CA LEU A 116 9.75 26.01 0.60
C LEU A 116 8.28 25.77 0.23
N ASN A 117 7.88 24.51 0.02
CA ASN A 117 6.50 24.19 -0.37
C ASN A 117 5.53 24.29 0.82
N ALA A 118 6.00 24.17 2.07
CA ALA A 118 5.19 24.35 3.28
C ALA A 118 4.81 25.83 3.52
N LEU A 119 5.51 26.79 2.92
CA LEU A 119 5.18 28.22 3.03
C LEU A 119 3.78 28.57 2.51
N THR A 120 3.19 27.75 1.65
CA THR A 120 1.82 27.96 1.15
C THR A 120 0.76 27.72 2.22
N GLY A 121 1.09 26.97 3.28
CA GLY A 121 0.14 26.50 4.28
C GLY A 121 -0.81 25.41 3.76
N GLU A 122 -0.63 24.90 2.54
CA GLU A 122 -1.47 23.84 1.95
C GLU A 122 -1.11 22.43 2.48
N GLY A 123 0.01 22.29 3.20
CA GLY A 123 0.50 21.02 3.77
C GLY A 123 1.50 20.29 2.87
N VAL A 124 2.48 19.63 3.48
CA VAL A 124 3.48 18.79 2.79
C VAL A 124 3.58 17.43 3.48
N HIS A 125 3.43 16.34 2.73
CA HIS A 125 3.60 14.98 3.24
C HIS A 125 5.01 14.47 2.93
N VAL A 126 5.74 14.06 3.95
CA VAL A 126 7.02 13.35 3.81
C VAL A 126 6.77 11.88 4.11
N VAL A 127 6.95 11.03 3.10
CA VAL A 127 6.56 9.63 3.14
C VAL A 127 7.79 8.74 3.26
N THR A 128 7.79 7.84 4.24
CA THR A 128 8.86 6.85 4.45
C THR A 128 8.32 5.42 4.33
N VAL A 129 9.23 4.44 4.21
CA VAL A 129 8.88 3.02 4.09
C VAL A 129 8.35 2.39 5.38
N ASN A 130 8.66 2.97 6.54
CA ASN A 130 8.21 2.43 7.84
C ASN A 130 8.09 3.53 8.91
N GLU A 131 7.40 3.20 10.00
CA GLU A 131 7.10 4.12 11.09
C GLU A 131 8.34 4.54 11.88
N TYR A 132 9.36 3.69 11.96
CA TYR A 132 10.63 4.04 12.62
C TYR A 132 11.29 5.23 11.93
N LEU A 133 11.42 5.17 10.60
CA LEU A 133 12.00 6.26 9.81
C LEU A 133 11.12 7.51 9.84
N ALA A 134 9.79 7.35 9.78
CA ALA A 134 8.86 8.48 9.90
C ALA A 134 9.06 9.20 11.24
N THR A 135 9.13 8.44 12.34
CA THR A 135 9.31 8.97 13.69
C THR A 135 10.66 9.67 13.82
N ARG A 136 11.75 8.96 13.51
CA ARG A 136 13.13 9.50 13.58
C ARG A 136 13.27 10.78 12.76
N ASP A 137 12.83 10.76 11.50
CA ASP A 137 13.01 11.91 10.62
C ASP A 137 12.11 13.08 11.01
N SER A 138 10.91 12.79 11.53
CA SER A 138 10.02 13.83 12.08
C SER A 138 10.60 14.51 13.31
N ASP A 139 11.31 13.76 14.17
CA ASP A 139 11.96 14.30 15.37
C ASP A 139 13.21 15.09 14.98
N GLU A 140 14.15 14.46 14.26
CA GLU A 140 15.44 15.06 13.91
C GLU A 140 15.30 16.27 12.97
N MET A 141 14.57 16.12 11.86
CA MET A 141 14.36 17.25 10.93
C MET A 141 13.30 18.22 11.46
N GLY A 142 12.45 17.76 12.39
CA GLY A 142 11.48 18.59 13.09
C GLY A 142 12.13 19.73 13.86
N GLU A 143 13.28 19.50 14.49
CA GLU A 143 14.04 20.56 15.18
C GLU A 143 14.34 21.75 14.26
N LEU A 144 14.71 21.46 13.00
CA LEU A 144 15.01 22.48 11.99
C LEU A 144 13.74 23.24 11.55
N TYR A 145 12.65 22.54 11.25
CA TYR A 145 11.40 23.19 10.82
C TYR A 145 10.77 24.01 11.94
N ASN A 146 10.73 23.46 13.16
CA ASN A 146 10.24 24.15 14.36
C ASN A 146 11.12 25.37 14.68
N PHE A 147 12.44 25.26 14.51
CA PHE A 147 13.31 26.43 14.63
C PHE A 147 12.89 27.53 13.67
N LEU A 148 12.60 27.21 12.40
CA LEU A 148 12.11 28.16 11.38
C LEU A 148 10.64 28.54 11.52
N GLY A 149 9.93 28.10 12.56
CA GLY A 149 8.54 28.50 12.83
C GLY A 149 7.48 27.74 12.03
N LEU A 150 7.80 26.58 11.46
CA LEU A 150 6.82 25.65 10.88
C LEU A 150 6.46 24.55 11.87
N THR A 151 5.24 24.03 11.76
CA THR A 151 4.72 22.92 12.57
C THR A 151 4.94 21.58 11.88
N VAL A 152 5.26 20.55 12.67
CA VAL A 152 5.57 19.19 12.17
C VAL A 152 4.69 18.17 12.89
N GLY A 153 3.94 17.40 12.11
CA GLY A 153 3.10 16.30 12.57
C GLY A 153 3.69 14.95 12.20
N LEU A 154 3.42 13.94 13.03
CA LEU A 154 3.74 12.54 12.78
C LEU A 154 2.45 11.74 12.70
N ASN A 155 2.23 11.00 11.62
CA ASN A 155 1.10 10.09 11.43
C ASN A 155 1.61 8.65 11.42
N ILE A 156 1.12 7.85 12.38
CA ILE A 156 1.46 6.43 12.57
C ILE A 156 0.19 5.67 12.96
N ASN A 157 0.18 4.36 12.79
CA ASN A 157 -0.98 3.49 13.00
C ASN A 157 -1.56 3.62 14.42
N SER A 158 -0.67 3.66 15.42
CA SER A 158 -1.05 3.71 16.84
C SER A 158 -1.80 4.98 17.28
N LYS A 159 -1.88 6.01 16.41
CA LYS A 159 -2.58 7.26 16.70
C LYS A 159 -4.09 7.15 16.51
N THR A 160 -4.82 7.81 17.39
CA THR A 160 -6.27 8.00 17.28
C THR A 160 -6.62 8.95 16.13
N SER A 161 -7.87 8.92 15.65
CA SER A 161 -8.32 9.82 14.57
C SER A 161 -8.15 11.31 14.91
N GLU A 162 -8.25 11.69 16.18
CA GLU A 162 -8.00 13.07 16.62
C GLU A 162 -6.52 13.44 16.48
N GLU A 163 -5.62 12.59 17.00
CA GLU A 163 -4.17 12.79 16.89
C GLU A 163 -3.68 12.76 15.43
N LYS A 164 -4.31 11.94 14.58
CA LYS A 164 -4.04 11.91 13.13
C LYS A 164 -4.44 13.24 12.48
N ARG A 165 -5.63 13.77 12.81
CA ARG A 165 -6.09 15.07 12.31
C ARG A 165 -5.16 16.20 12.73
N ASP A 166 -4.70 16.20 13.98
CA ASP A 166 -3.73 17.18 14.46
C ASP A 166 -2.39 17.09 13.70
N ALA A 167 -1.95 15.87 13.39
CA ALA A 167 -0.74 15.66 12.58
C ALA A 167 -0.90 16.17 11.14
N TYR A 168 -2.06 15.98 10.51
CA TYR A 168 -2.36 16.51 9.17
C TYR A 168 -2.55 18.03 9.17
N ASN A 169 -3.00 18.63 10.27
CA ASN A 169 -3.17 20.08 10.39
C ASN A 169 -1.85 20.86 10.48
N CYS A 170 -0.73 20.18 10.70
CA CYS A 170 0.60 20.79 10.67
C CYS A 170 0.99 21.27 9.25
N ASP A 171 1.99 22.15 9.17
CA ASP A 171 2.56 22.60 7.89
C ASP A 171 3.22 21.42 7.14
N ILE A 172 3.80 20.48 7.89
CA ILE A 172 4.52 19.30 7.42
C ILE A 172 4.02 18.06 8.18
N THR A 173 3.75 16.96 7.48
CA THR A 173 3.33 15.69 8.07
C THR A 173 4.24 14.55 7.61
N TYR A 174 4.89 13.87 8.55
CA TYR A 174 5.63 12.64 8.32
C TYR A 174 4.71 11.44 8.49
N SER A 175 4.77 10.47 7.58
CA SER A 175 3.91 9.28 7.60
C SER A 175 4.53 8.14 6.80
N THR A 176 3.94 6.95 6.91
CA THR A 176 4.20 5.85 5.97
C THR A 176 3.24 5.91 4.78
N ASN A 177 3.61 5.29 3.67
CA ASN A 177 2.76 5.10 2.50
C ASN A 177 1.46 4.36 2.85
N ASN A 178 1.55 3.29 3.66
CA ASN A 178 0.40 2.52 4.12
C ASN A 178 -0.58 3.40 4.91
N GLU A 179 -0.11 4.12 5.93
CA GLU A 179 -1.00 4.95 6.77
C GLU A 179 -1.66 6.06 5.96
N LEU A 180 -0.92 6.70 5.05
CA LEU A 180 -1.48 7.71 4.15
C LEU A 180 -2.60 7.16 3.26
N GLY A 181 -2.40 5.97 2.68
CA GLY A 181 -3.40 5.35 1.83
C GLY A 181 -4.62 4.84 2.60
N PHE A 182 -4.42 4.25 3.79
CA PHE A 182 -5.54 3.82 4.64
C PHE A 182 -6.32 4.99 5.23
N ASP A 183 -5.67 6.09 5.61
CA ASP A 183 -6.37 7.30 6.04
C ASP A 183 -7.24 7.87 4.91
N TYR A 184 -6.75 7.84 3.67
CA TYR A 184 -7.57 8.22 2.50
C TYR A 184 -8.78 7.30 2.31
N LEU A 185 -8.60 5.98 2.39
CA LEU A 185 -9.71 5.03 2.27
C LEU A 185 -10.73 5.23 3.40
N ARG A 186 -10.27 5.39 4.64
CA ARG A 186 -11.12 5.64 5.82
C ARG A 186 -11.88 6.96 5.71
N ASP A 187 -11.23 8.03 5.25
CA ASP A 187 -11.87 9.33 5.05
C ASP A 187 -13.02 9.27 4.04
N ASN A 188 -12.92 8.39 3.04
CA ASN A 188 -14.00 8.15 2.08
C ASN A 188 -15.08 7.16 2.57
N MET A 189 -14.97 6.68 3.82
CA MET A 189 -15.97 5.84 4.51
C MET A 189 -16.55 6.53 5.76
N VAL A 190 -16.09 7.73 6.11
CA VAL A 190 -16.60 8.44 7.29
C VAL A 190 -18.04 8.89 7.13
N VAL A 191 -18.73 8.97 8.25
CA VAL A 191 -20.15 9.33 8.30
C VAL A 191 -20.36 10.82 8.50
N TYR A 192 -19.47 11.47 9.26
CA TYR A 192 -19.49 12.89 9.52
C TYR A 192 -18.19 13.55 9.07
N ARG A 193 -18.29 14.79 8.57
CA ARG A 193 -17.14 15.60 8.14
C ARG A 193 -16.05 15.71 9.21
N ASN A 194 -16.44 15.84 10.48
CA ASN A 194 -15.51 15.98 11.60
C ASN A 194 -14.77 14.68 11.96
N GLN A 195 -15.06 13.55 11.29
CA GLN A 195 -14.34 12.30 11.47
C GLN A 195 -13.16 12.19 10.50
N MET A 196 -13.18 12.95 9.38
CA MET A 196 -12.07 12.99 8.43
C MET A 196 -10.78 13.41 9.12
N VAL A 197 -9.66 12.85 8.69
CA VAL A 197 -8.34 13.15 9.24
C VAL A 197 -7.45 13.89 8.25
N GLN A 198 -7.56 13.60 6.94
CA GLN A 198 -6.72 14.20 5.92
C GLN A 198 -7.21 15.58 5.48
N ARG A 199 -6.25 16.36 4.99
CA ARG A 199 -6.47 17.59 4.21
C ARG A 199 -6.32 17.29 2.72
N PRO A 200 -6.71 18.22 1.83
CA PRO A 200 -6.47 18.06 0.39
C PRO A 200 -5.00 17.73 0.08
N LEU A 201 -4.79 16.76 -0.81
CA LEU A 201 -3.46 16.22 -1.14
C LEU A 201 -2.64 17.21 -1.98
N ASN A 202 -1.78 17.99 -1.34
CA ASN A 202 -1.01 19.05 -1.98
C ASN A 202 0.35 18.59 -2.54
N TYR A 203 1.32 18.29 -1.69
CA TYR A 203 2.67 17.90 -2.10
C TYR A 203 3.18 16.71 -1.30
N ALA A 204 3.62 15.66 -1.97
CA ALA A 204 4.27 14.51 -1.36
C ALA A 204 5.73 14.41 -1.80
N ILE A 205 6.62 14.19 -0.83
CA ILE A 205 8.00 13.73 -1.07
C ILE A 205 8.12 12.30 -0.53
N VAL A 206 8.33 11.36 -1.44
CA VAL A 206 8.46 9.94 -1.13
C VAL A 206 9.95 9.58 -0.97
N ASP A 207 10.39 9.29 0.25
CA ASP A 207 11.72 8.69 0.46
C ASP A 207 11.71 7.24 -0.01
N GLU A 208 12.84 6.79 -0.54
CA GLU A 208 12.97 5.45 -1.11
C GLU A 208 11.85 5.14 -2.13
N VAL A 209 11.58 6.15 -2.98
CA VAL A 209 10.48 6.17 -3.96
C VAL A 209 10.43 4.94 -4.86
N ASP A 210 11.61 4.37 -5.14
CA ASP A 210 11.76 3.19 -5.95
C ASP A 210 11.18 1.95 -5.27
N SER A 211 11.22 1.86 -3.95
CA SER A 211 10.52 0.76 -3.28
C SER A 211 9.05 1.03 -3.04
N ILE A 212 8.66 2.24 -2.65
CA ILE A 212 7.25 2.53 -2.38
C ILE A 212 6.43 2.45 -3.68
N LEU A 213 6.90 3.10 -4.75
CA LEU A 213 6.12 3.24 -6.00
C LEU A 213 6.37 2.11 -7.02
N ILE A 214 7.30 1.18 -6.75
CA ILE A 214 7.62 0.05 -7.65
C ILE A 214 7.57 -1.30 -6.91
N ASP A 215 8.31 -1.46 -5.80
CA ASP A 215 8.36 -2.77 -5.11
C ASP A 215 7.07 -3.08 -4.34
N GLU A 216 6.53 -2.08 -3.62
CA GLU A 216 5.32 -2.20 -2.79
C GLU A 216 4.04 -1.95 -3.59
N ALA A 217 4.15 -1.26 -4.72
CA ALA A 217 3.05 -1.00 -5.66
C ALA A 217 2.55 -2.23 -6.44
N ARG A 218 2.87 -3.45 -5.97
CA ARG A 218 2.40 -4.72 -6.54
C ARG A 218 1.01 -5.12 -6.03
N THR A 219 0.69 -4.75 -4.80
CA THR A 219 -0.57 -5.11 -4.14
C THR A 219 -1.34 -3.83 -3.79
N PRO A 220 -2.66 -3.77 -4.08
CA PRO A 220 -3.49 -2.64 -3.66
C PRO A 220 -3.69 -2.64 -2.14
N LEU A 221 -4.04 -1.46 -1.61
CA LEU A 221 -4.52 -1.31 -0.24
C LEU A 221 -6.00 -1.67 -0.19
N ILE A 222 -6.41 -2.48 0.77
CA ILE A 222 -7.77 -3.01 0.89
C ILE A 222 -8.29 -2.83 2.32
N ILE A 223 -9.49 -2.28 2.46
CA ILE A 223 -10.28 -2.34 3.69
C ILE A 223 -11.37 -3.39 3.49
N SER A 224 -11.40 -4.40 4.35
CA SER A 224 -12.36 -5.48 4.31
C SER A 224 -13.40 -5.35 5.43
N GLY A 225 -14.65 -5.69 5.16
CA GLY A 225 -15.74 -5.74 6.13
C GLY A 225 -16.36 -7.13 6.21
N GLN A 226 -17.19 -7.39 7.23
CA GLN A 226 -17.92 -8.66 7.32
C GLN A 226 -19.02 -8.72 6.24
N ALA A 227 -19.05 -9.81 5.47
CA ALA A 227 -20.09 -10.07 4.48
C ALA A 227 -21.34 -10.71 5.10
N GLU A 228 -22.47 -10.65 4.38
CA GLU A 228 -23.67 -11.44 4.73
C GLU A 228 -23.46 -12.93 4.45
N LYS A 229 -24.19 -13.78 5.19
CA LYS A 229 -24.07 -15.24 5.18
C LYS A 229 -24.40 -15.86 3.81
N SER A 230 -23.39 -16.40 3.11
CA SER A 230 -23.56 -17.25 1.93
C SER A 230 -23.01 -18.68 2.12
N THR A 231 -23.14 -19.24 3.32
CA THR A 231 -22.65 -20.61 3.65
C THR A 231 -23.27 -21.71 2.77
N ALA A 232 -24.46 -21.46 2.22
CA ALA A 232 -25.18 -22.42 1.41
C ALA A 232 -24.51 -22.69 0.05
N LEU A 233 -23.91 -21.67 -0.59
CA LEU A 233 -23.29 -21.82 -1.91
C LEU A 233 -22.01 -22.66 -1.83
N TYR A 234 -21.13 -22.39 -0.87
CA TYR A 234 -19.94 -23.22 -0.62
C TYR A 234 -20.26 -24.70 -0.43
N THR A 235 -21.30 -24.97 0.36
CA THR A 235 -21.73 -26.35 0.61
C THR A 235 -22.26 -27.00 -0.67
N ARG A 236 -23.00 -26.25 -1.50
CA ARG A 236 -23.56 -26.76 -2.76
C ARG A 236 -22.48 -27.00 -3.82
N THR A 237 -21.54 -26.08 -3.98
CA THR A 237 -20.45 -26.21 -4.95
C THR A 237 -19.46 -27.29 -4.53
N ASP A 238 -19.09 -27.39 -3.25
CA ASP A 238 -18.25 -28.49 -2.72
C ASP A 238 -18.84 -29.87 -3.02
N ASN A 239 -20.14 -30.06 -2.74
CA ASN A 239 -20.85 -31.30 -3.01
C ASN A 239 -20.90 -31.65 -4.51
N PHE A 240 -20.92 -30.64 -5.38
CA PHE A 240 -20.90 -30.82 -6.82
C PHE A 240 -19.50 -31.21 -7.32
N VAL A 241 -18.46 -30.44 -6.97
CA VAL A 241 -17.10 -30.66 -7.47
C VAL A 241 -16.53 -32.01 -7.06
N LYS A 242 -16.90 -32.52 -5.88
CA LYS A 242 -16.52 -33.87 -5.40
C LYS A 242 -17.05 -35.02 -6.29
N ARG A 243 -18.02 -34.76 -7.17
CA ARG A 243 -18.58 -35.75 -8.12
C ARG A 243 -17.90 -35.71 -9.50
N LEU A 244 -17.08 -34.70 -9.76
CA LEU A 244 -16.39 -34.53 -11.02
C LEU A 244 -15.17 -35.44 -11.11
N LYS A 245 -14.79 -35.80 -12.34
CA LYS A 245 -13.63 -36.64 -12.62
C LYS A 245 -12.51 -35.86 -13.30
N GLU A 246 -11.28 -36.09 -12.85
CA GLU A 246 -10.06 -35.56 -13.46
C GLU A 246 -9.93 -36.03 -14.93
N GLU A 247 -9.42 -35.17 -15.80
CA GLU A 247 -9.25 -35.34 -17.26
C GLU A 247 -10.54 -35.45 -18.09
N GLU A 248 -11.67 -35.82 -17.49
CA GLU A 248 -13.00 -35.80 -18.12
C GLU A 248 -13.69 -34.45 -17.90
N ASP A 249 -13.84 -34.02 -16.64
CA ASP A 249 -14.67 -32.89 -16.22
C ASP A 249 -13.87 -31.65 -15.83
N TYR A 250 -12.62 -31.82 -15.42
CA TYR A 250 -11.70 -30.73 -15.13
C TYR A 250 -10.25 -31.14 -15.44
N LYS A 251 -9.38 -30.14 -15.59
CA LYS A 251 -7.94 -30.29 -15.82
C LYS A 251 -7.15 -29.48 -14.81
N ILE A 252 -6.00 -30.02 -14.39
CA ILE A 252 -5.07 -29.37 -13.47
C ILE A 252 -3.75 -29.11 -14.21
N ASP A 253 -3.30 -27.86 -14.21
CA ASP A 253 -1.94 -27.52 -14.60
C ASP A 253 -1.06 -27.45 -13.35
N VAL A 254 -0.18 -28.45 -13.21
CA VAL A 254 0.72 -28.62 -12.07
C VAL A 254 1.79 -27.51 -12.00
N GLN A 255 2.19 -26.92 -13.13
CA GLN A 255 3.24 -25.89 -13.17
C GLN A 255 2.73 -24.54 -12.67
N SER A 256 1.49 -24.20 -13.02
CA SER A 256 0.84 -22.94 -12.64
C SER A 256 -0.09 -23.09 -11.43
N LYS A 257 -0.31 -24.32 -10.92
CA LYS A 257 -1.28 -24.64 -9.87
C LYS A 257 -2.69 -24.11 -10.19
N THR A 258 -3.11 -24.16 -11.44
CA THR A 258 -4.46 -23.75 -11.87
C THR A 258 -5.33 -24.95 -12.19
N ILE A 259 -6.61 -24.86 -11.87
CA ILE A 259 -7.64 -25.85 -12.21
C ILE A 259 -8.69 -25.19 -13.09
N SER A 260 -9.22 -25.92 -14.07
CA SER A 260 -10.25 -25.42 -14.98
C SER A 260 -11.22 -26.52 -15.35
N LEU A 261 -12.52 -26.21 -15.44
CA LEU A 261 -13.51 -27.13 -15.98
C LEU A 261 -13.28 -27.38 -17.47
N THR A 262 -13.56 -28.59 -17.92
CA THR A 262 -13.69 -28.92 -19.35
C THR A 262 -15.10 -28.59 -19.83
N GLU A 263 -15.35 -28.63 -21.15
CA GLU A 263 -16.70 -28.50 -21.71
C GLU A 263 -17.70 -29.46 -21.06
N ALA A 264 -17.30 -30.72 -20.84
CA ALA A 264 -18.15 -31.72 -20.16
C ALA A 264 -18.41 -31.38 -18.69
N GLY A 265 -17.46 -30.76 -17.99
CA GLY A 265 -17.64 -30.26 -16.63
C GLY A 265 -18.58 -29.06 -16.57
N ILE A 266 -18.53 -28.18 -17.58
CA ILE A 266 -19.41 -27.02 -17.71
C ILE A 266 -20.85 -27.47 -17.95
N GLU A 267 -21.09 -28.38 -18.90
CA GLU A 267 -22.43 -28.94 -19.17
C GLU A 267 -23.03 -29.60 -17.92
N LYS A 268 -22.22 -30.37 -17.18
CA LYS A 268 -22.65 -30.98 -15.89
C LYS A 268 -23.01 -29.93 -14.84
N ALA A 269 -22.30 -28.81 -14.81
CA ALA A 269 -22.60 -27.72 -13.89
C ALA A 269 -23.92 -27.05 -14.28
N GLU A 270 -24.11 -26.74 -15.57
CA GLU A 270 -25.33 -26.16 -16.11
C GLU A 270 -26.56 -27.03 -15.81
N GLU A 271 -26.46 -28.35 -16.03
CA GLU A 271 -27.52 -29.30 -15.68
C GLU A 271 -27.81 -29.37 -14.18
N ASN A 272 -26.77 -29.39 -13.34
CA ASN A 272 -26.93 -29.53 -11.89
C ASN A 272 -27.50 -28.27 -11.22
N PHE A 273 -27.16 -27.09 -11.74
CA PHE A 273 -27.60 -25.80 -11.21
C PHE A 273 -28.80 -25.21 -11.97
N GLY A 274 -29.21 -25.80 -13.10
CA GLY A 274 -30.37 -25.39 -13.88
C GLY A 274 -30.13 -24.10 -14.67
N LEU A 275 -28.97 -23.98 -15.28
CA LEU A 275 -28.51 -22.78 -15.98
C LEU A 275 -28.48 -23.02 -17.50
N GLU A 276 -28.70 -21.97 -18.29
CA GLU A 276 -28.51 -22.03 -19.75
C GLU A 276 -27.03 -21.91 -20.12
N ASN A 277 -26.30 -21.02 -19.44
CA ASN A 277 -24.86 -20.86 -19.57
C ASN A 277 -24.26 -20.53 -18.20
N LEU A 278 -23.27 -21.32 -17.79
CA LEU A 278 -22.59 -21.14 -16.51
C LEU A 278 -21.89 -19.78 -16.40
N TYR A 279 -21.38 -19.25 -17.51
CA TYR A 279 -20.54 -18.04 -17.51
C TYR A 279 -21.31 -16.74 -17.72
N ASP A 280 -22.65 -16.80 -17.69
CA ASP A 280 -23.50 -15.60 -17.71
C ASP A 280 -23.26 -14.70 -16.49
N ILE A 281 -23.51 -13.40 -16.66
CA ILE A 281 -23.24 -12.37 -15.65
C ILE A 281 -23.97 -12.64 -14.34
N GLU A 282 -25.22 -13.10 -14.44
CA GLU A 282 -26.08 -13.43 -13.29
C GLU A 282 -25.50 -14.59 -12.44
N ASN A 283 -24.63 -15.41 -13.02
CA ASN A 283 -24.03 -16.59 -12.40
C ASN A 283 -22.60 -16.35 -11.86
N THR A 284 -22.10 -15.11 -11.90
CA THR A 284 -20.71 -14.78 -11.52
C THR A 284 -20.34 -15.29 -10.13
N ALA A 285 -21.24 -15.10 -9.13
CA ALA A 285 -21.03 -15.59 -7.77
C ALA A 285 -20.92 -17.12 -7.71
N LEU A 286 -21.79 -17.85 -8.41
CA LEU A 286 -21.76 -19.31 -8.44
C LEU A 286 -20.48 -19.83 -9.10
N THR A 287 -20.09 -19.24 -10.23
CA THR A 287 -18.87 -19.60 -10.98
C THR A 287 -17.63 -19.38 -10.12
N HIS A 288 -17.57 -18.27 -9.39
CA HIS A 288 -16.52 -18.00 -8.42
C HIS A 288 -16.46 -19.08 -7.31
N HIS A 289 -17.58 -19.37 -6.64
CA HIS A 289 -17.65 -20.39 -5.59
C HIS A 289 -17.28 -21.79 -6.11
N MET A 290 -17.55 -22.08 -7.38
CA MET A 290 -17.20 -23.33 -8.02
C MET A 290 -15.70 -23.43 -8.30
N ASP A 291 -15.05 -22.35 -8.74
CA ASP A 291 -13.58 -22.32 -8.89
C ASP A 291 -12.89 -22.51 -7.54
N GLN A 292 -13.35 -21.81 -6.49
CA GLN A 292 -12.79 -21.97 -5.15
C GLN A 292 -13.00 -23.38 -4.61
N ALA A 293 -14.16 -24.00 -4.87
CA ALA A 293 -14.42 -25.38 -4.49
C ALA A 293 -13.51 -26.37 -5.24
N LEU A 294 -13.27 -26.16 -6.55
CA LEU A 294 -12.32 -26.94 -7.35
C LEU A 294 -10.89 -26.83 -6.78
N ARG A 295 -10.42 -25.60 -6.51
CA ARG A 295 -9.10 -25.35 -5.91
C ARG A 295 -8.98 -25.99 -4.54
N ALA A 296 -9.96 -25.76 -3.67
CA ALA A 296 -9.98 -26.32 -2.32
C ALA A 296 -9.89 -27.85 -2.37
N ASN A 297 -10.68 -28.51 -3.22
CA ASN A 297 -10.72 -29.98 -3.28
C ASN A 297 -9.48 -30.60 -3.91
N PHE A 298 -8.99 -30.03 -5.01
CA PHE A 298 -8.03 -30.71 -5.88
C PHE A 298 -6.61 -30.10 -5.90
N ILE A 299 -6.45 -28.84 -5.46
CA ILE A 299 -5.14 -28.18 -5.37
C ILE A 299 -4.67 -28.09 -3.91
N MET A 300 -5.57 -27.77 -2.97
CA MET A 300 -5.22 -27.54 -1.57
C MET A 300 -5.18 -28.85 -0.78
N LEU A 301 -4.00 -29.23 -0.32
CA LEU A 301 -3.73 -30.50 0.35
C LEU A 301 -3.71 -30.34 1.87
N ARG A 302 -4.53 -31.15 2.55
CA ARG A 302 -4.53 -31.24 4.01
C ARG A 302 -3.20 -31.82 4.51
N ASP A 303 -2.74 -31.30 5.65
CA ASP A 303 -1.46 -31.57 6.31
C ASP A 303 -0.20 -31.14 5.51
N ILE A 304 -0.39 -30.40 4.41
CA ILE A 304 0.68 -29.78 3.62
C ILE A 304 0.45 -28.27 3.51
N ASP A 305 -0.69 -27.85 2.96
CA ASP A 305 -1.04 -26.43 2.77
C ASP A 305 -1.82 -25.87 3.97
N TYR A 306 -2.53 -26.72 4.70
CA TYR A 306 -3.30 -26.37 5.90
C TYR A 306 -3.52 -27.60 6.78
N VAL A 307 -3.88 -27.38 8.05
CA VAL A 307 -4.30 -28.41 9.00
C VAL A 307 -5.67 -28.07 9.56
N VAL A 308 -6.40 -29.07 10.06
CA VAL A 308 -7.67 -28.86 10.76
C VAL A 308 -7.48 -29.18 12.23
N GLN A 309 -7.63 -28.17 13.10
CA GLN A 309 -7.46 -28.31 14.54
C GLN A 309 -8.59 -27.57 15.28
N GLU A 310 -9.14 -28.19 16.32
CA GLU A 310 -10.27 -27.63 17.10
C GLU A 310 -11.50 -27.22 16.26
N GLY A 311 -11.69 -27.88 15.11
CA GLY A 311 -12.79 -27.57 14.20
C GLY A 311 -12.57 -26.32 13.34
N LYS A 312 -11.33 -25.84 13.21
CA LYS A 312 -10.94 -24.71 12.35
C LYS A 312 -9.84 -25.11 11.36
N VAL A 313 -9.82 -24.46 10.20
CA VAL A 313 -8.74 -24.58 9.21
C VAL A 313 -7.62 -23.60 9.60
N LEU A 314 -6.41 -24.12 9.83
CA LEU A 314 -5.23 -23.31 10.11
C LEU A 314 -4.21 -23.50 9.00
N ILE A 315 -3.67 -22.39 8.48
CA ILE A 315 -2.73 -22.44 7.36
C ILE A 315 -1.38 -22.97 7.85
N VAL A 316 -0.76 -23.84 7.06
CA VAL A 316 0.62 -24.28 7.29
C VAL A 316 1.53 -23.52 6.34
N ASP A 317 2.55 -22.90 6.91
CA ASP A 317 3.63 -22.33 6.13
C ASP A 317 4.41 -23.46 5.44
N GLN A 318 4.40 -23.47 4.10
CA GLN A 318 5.04 -24.50 3.29
C GLN A 318 6.56 -24.57 3.47
N PHE A 319 7.19 -23.50 3.96
CA PHE A 319 8.63 -23.42 4.15
C PHE A 319 9.06 -23.89 5.54
N THR A 320 8.30 -23.55 6.58
CA THR A 320 8.67 -23.84 7.97
C THR A 320 7.90 -25.01 8.59
N GLY A 321 6.79 -25.43 7.99
CA GLY A 321 5.86 -26.41 8.55
C GLY A 321 5.14 -25.92 9.81
N ARG A 322 5.22 -24.62 10.12
CA ARG A 322 4.55 -24.01 11.28
C ARG A 322 3.12 -23.62 10.94
N ILE A 323 2.26 -23.72 11.95
CA ILE A 323 0.88 -23.26 11.87
C ILE A 323 0.86 -21.73 11.99
N MET A 324 0.25 -21.07 11.02
CA MET A 324 0.05 -19.63 11.00
C MET A 324 -1.33 -19.30 11.59
N ASP A 325 -1.36 -19.06 12.90
CA ASP A 325 -2.59 -18.70 13.61
C ASP A 325 -3.06 -17.29 13.21
N GLY A 326 -4.37 -17.09 13.10
CA GLY A 326 -5.00 -15.83 12.67
C GLY A 326 -4.96 -15.54 11.15
N ARG A 327 -4.23 -16.32 10.34
CA ARG A 327 -4.18 -16.13 8.88
C ARG A 327 -5.26 -16.94 8.16
N ARG A 328 -5.90 -16.30 7.17
CA ARG A 328 -6.90 -16.93 6.29
C ARG A 328 -6.49 -16.84 4.82
N TYR A 329 -7.01 -17.77 4.03
CA TYR A 329 -6.91 -17.69 2.58
C TYR A 329 -7.95 -16.67 2.11
N SER A 330 -7.57 -15.79 1.18
CA SER A 330 -8.47 -14.77 0.64
C SER A 330 -9.48 -15.39 -0.32
N ASP A 331 -10.44 -14.57 -0.77
CA ASP A 331 -11.21 -14.83 -1.99
C ASP A 331 -12.13 -16.06 -1.92
N GLY A 332 -12.72 -16.31 -0.74
CA GLY A 332 -13.60 -17.45 -0.53
C GLY A 332 -12.90 -18.82 -0.47
N LEU A 333 -11.58 -18.88 -0.73
CA LEU A 333 -10.84 -20.14 -0.73
C LEU A 333 -10.79 -20.77 0.67
N HIS A 334 -10.68 -19.94 1.72
CA HIS A 334 -10.68 -20.46 3.10
C HIS A 334 -12.02 -21.12 3.42
N GLN A 335 -13.12 -20.46 3.07
CA GLN A 335 -14.48 -20.95 3.23
C GLN A 335 -14.75 -22.20 2.38
N ALA A 336 -14.18 -22.28 1.18
CA ALA A 336 -14.24 -23.47 0.35
C ALA A 336 -13.47 -24.66 0.96
N ILE A 337 -12.31 -24.41 1.60
CA ILE A 337 -11.58 -25.44 2.36
C ILE A 337 -12.38 -25.84 3.62
N GLU A 338 -12.99 -24.88 4.31
CA GLU A 338 -13.86 -25.15 5.45
C GLU A 338 -15.04 -26.04 5.06
N ALA A 339 -15.68 -25.74 3.92
CA ALA A 339 -16.74 -26.57 3.34
C ALA A 339 -16.24 -27.96 2.93
N LYS A 340 -15.06 -28.05 2.30
CA LYS A 340 -14.41 -29.32 1.92
C LYS A 340 -14.23 -30.23 3.12
N GLU A 341 -13.71 -29.69 4.22
CA GLU A 341 -13.37 -30.42 5.44
C GLU A 341 -14.56 -30.59 6.40
N GLY A 342 -15.71 -29.99 6.08
CA GLY A 342 -16.93 -30.08 6.87
C GLY A 342 -16.85 -29.39 8.23
N VAL A 343 -16.02 -28.34 8.33
CA VAL A 343 -15.95 -27.49 9.52
C VAL A 343 -16.95 -26.33 9.42
N GLU A 344 -17.13 -25.57 10.51
CA GLU A 344 -17.98 -24.39 10.50
C GLU A 344 -17.40 -23.36 9.53
N ILE A 345 -18.17 -23.00 8.50
CA ILE A 345 -17.76 -22.01 7.50
C ILE A 345 -17.87 -20.63 8.14
N GLU A 346 -16.73 -19.96 8.31
CA GLU A 346 -16.66 -18.61 8.86
C GLU A 346 -17.07 -17.59 7.77
N ASP A 347 -17.66 -16.46 8.17
CA ASP A 347 -18.21 -15.48 7.22
C ASP A 347 -17.10 -14.93 6.28
N GLU A 348 -17.49 -14.69 5.02
CA GLU A 348 -16.62 -14.04 4.05
C GLU A 348 -16.28 -12.60 4.46
N THR A 349 -15.13 -12.14 4.00
CA THR A 349 -14.74 -10.75 4.06
C THR A 349 -15.05 -10.08 2.74
N LYS A 350 -15.84 -9.00 2.76
CA LYS A 350 -16.17 -8.19 1.60
C LYS A 350 -15.17 -7.05 1.43
N THR A 351 -14.72 -6.79 0.21
CA THR A 351 -13.88 -5.61 -0.05
C THR A 351 -14.73 -4.34 0.00
N MET A 352 -14.53 -3.51 1.03
CA MET A 352 -15.29 -2.26 1.22
C MET A 352 -14.67 -1.06 0.49
N ALA A 353 -13.34 -1.01 0.47
CA ALA A 353 -12.60 0.06 -0.19
C ALA A 353 -11.26 -0.49 -0.66
N THR A 354 -10.80 -0.02 -1.82
CA THR A 354 -9.53 -0.45 -2.40
C THR A 354 -8.88 0.69 -3.16
N ILE A 355 -7.55 0.80 -3.14
CA ILE A 355 -6.80 1.72 -4.00
C ILE A 355 -5.37 1.21 -4.21
N THR A 356 -4.82 1.37 -5.41
CA THR A 356 -3.39 1.12 -5.64
C THR A 356 -2.52 2.31 -5.19
N PHE A 357 -1.27 2.07 -4.81
CA PHE A 357 -0.34 3.17 -4.52
C PHE A 357 -0.17 4.11 -5.71
N GLN A 358 -0.13 3.54 -6.92
CA GLN A 358 -0.08 4.29 -8.17
C GLN A 358 -1.17 5.36 -8.22
N ASN A 359 -2.44 4.93 -8.10
CA ASN A 359 -3.57 5.85 -8.19
C ASN A 359 -3.68 6.76 -6.97
N TYR A 360 -3.29 6.30 -5.78
CA TYR A 360 -3.23 7.15 -4.59
C TYR A 360 -2.27 8.34 -4.77
N PHE A 361 -1.01 8.07 -5.15
CA PHE A 361 0.00 9.12 -5.28
C PHE A 361 -0.23 10.04 -6.49
N ARG A 362 -0.92 9.56 -7.54
CA ARG A 362 -1.35 10.38 -8.69
C ARG A 362 -2.35 11.49 -8.31
N MET A 363 -3.04 11.38 -7.17
CA MET A 363 -3.99 12.40 -6.71
C MET A 363 -3.31 13.64 -6.11
N TYR A 364 -2.02 13.58 -5.77
CA TYR A 364 -1.32 14.75 -5.25
C TYR A 364 -1.14 15.80 -6.34
N LYS A 365 -1.41 17.07 -6.02
CA LYS A 365 -1.14 18.21 -6.91
C LYS A 365 0.32 18.26 -7.37
N LYS A 366 1.23 17.77 -6.54
CA LYS A 366 2.65 17.62 -6.86
C LYS A 366 3.23 16.39 -6.16
N LEU A 367 4.01 15.60 -6.88
CA LEU A 367 4.67 14.41 -6.37
C LEU A 367 6.17 14.50 -6.68
N ALA A 368 7.00 14.20 -5.70
CA ALA A 368 8.44 14.03 -5.86
C ALA A 368 8.88 12.82 -5.04
N GLY A 369 10.08 12.32 -5.31
CA GLY A 369 10.63 11.25 -4.50
C GLY A 369 12.13 11.20 -4.59
N MET A 370 12.79 10.58 -3.62
CA MET A 370 14.26 10.49 -3.57
C MET A 370 14.71 9.05 -3.40
N THR A 371 15.78 8.67 -4.08
CA THR A 371 16.39 7.35 -3.94
C THR A 371 17.81 7.34 -4.51
N GLY A 372 18.58 6.29 -4.23
CA GLY A 372 19.89 6.07 -4.85
C GLY A 372 19.87 5.31 -6.16
N THR A 373 18.70 4.82 -6.60
CA THR A 373 18.61 3.79 -7.64
C THR A 373 17.34 3.88 -8.53
N ALA A 374 16.89 5.07 -8.95
CA ALA A 374 15.67 5.21 -9.77
C ALA A 374 15.87 5.12 -11.29
N LYS A 375 17.08 5.37 -11.82
CA LYS A 375 17.29 5.57 -13.27
C LYS A 375 16.98 4.34 -14.11
N THR A 376 16.98 3.15 -13.51
CA THR A 376 16.60 1.91 -14.22
C THR A 376 15.12 1.89 -14.58
N GLU A 377 14.26 2.47 -13.72
CA GLU A 377 12.80 2.49 -13.87
C GLU A 377 12.28 3.87 -14.32
N GLU A 378 13.12 4.70 -14.95
CA GLU A 378 12.71 6.05 -15.37
C GLU A 378 11.50 6.05 -16.30
N GLU A 379 11.39 5.03 -17.16
CA GLU A 379 10.25 4.87 -18.08
C GLU A 379 8.95 4.65 -17.29
N GLU A 380 8.96 3.76 -16.29
CA GLU A 380 7.80 3.50 -15.43
C GLU A 380 7.40 4.75 -14.63
N PHE A 381 8.35 5.48 -14.04
CA PHE A 381 8.06 6.72 -13.34
C PHE A 381 7.44 7.79 -14.24
N ARG A 382 7.90 7.87 -15.50
CA ARG A 382 7.38 8.83 -16.46
C ARG A 382 5.99 8.44 -16.96
N GLU A 383 5.77 7.16 -17.27
CA GLU A 383 4.49 6.69 -17.80
C GLU A 383 3.37 6.75 -16.75
N ILE A 384 3.65 6.37 -15.50
CA ILE A 384 2.63 6.26 -14.45
C ILE A 384 2.42 7.59 -13.72
N TYR A 385 3.51 8.26 -13.34
CA TYR A 385 3.46 9.42 -12.45
C TYR A 385 3.82 10.75 -13.13
N ASN A 386 4.24 10.72 -14.40
CA ASN A 386 4.77 11.89 -15.12
C ASN A 386 5.99 12.52 -14.41
N ILE A 387 6.85 11.68 -13.83
CA ILE A 387 8.04 12.09 -13.08
C ILE A 387 9.31 11.74 -13.86
N GLN A 388 10.30 12.64 -13.87
CA GLN A 388 11.61 12.39 -14.47
C GLN A 388 12.67 12.06 -13.42
N VAL A 389 13.69 11.30 -13.82
CA VAL A 389 14.80 10.90 -12.93
C VAL A 389 16.10 11.59 -13.34
N PHE A 390 16.63 12.40 -12.44
CA PHE A 390 17.88 13.14 -12.63
C PHE A 390 19.00 12.59 -11.74
N GLN A 391 20.09 12.16 -12.36
CA GLN A 391 21.26 11.67 -11.62
C GLN A 391 22.07 12.83 -11.06
N ILE A 392 22.08 12.95 -9.74
CA ILE A 392 22.85 13.98 -9.04
C ILE A 392 24.29 13.49 -8.85
N PRO A 393 25.30 14.34 -9.14
CA PRO A 393 26.70 14.00 -8.86
C PRO A 393 26.92 13.68 -7.38
N THR A 394 27.86 12.79 -7.07
CA THR A 394 28.27 12.55 -5.68
C THR A 394 29.12 13.71 -5.16
N ASN A 395 29.01 14.02 -3.87
CA ASN A 395 29.82 15.07 -3.23
C ASN A 395 31.31 14.76 -3.33
N ARG A 396 31.67 13.48 -3.21
CA ARG A 396 33.04 12.95 -3.36
C ARG A 396 33.06 11.78 -4.33
N PRO A 397 34.17 11.54 -5.06
CA PRO A 397 34.28 10.38 -5.95
C PRO A 397 34.16 9.07 -5.19
N ILE A 398 33.41 8.11 -5.75
CA ILE A 398 33.29 6.75 -5.20
C ILE A 398 34.60 6.00 -5.49
N ILE A 399 35.26 5.49 -4.44
CA ILE A 399 36.49 4.69 -4.54
C ILE A 399 36.30 3.22 -4.12
N ARG A 400 35.05 2.78 -3.95
CA ARG A 400 34.68 1.40 -3.60
C ARG A 400 35.14 0.42 -4.68
N ASP A 401 35.73 -0.70 -4.28
CA ASP A 401 36.09 -1.83 -5.15
C ASP A 401 34.89 -2.76 -5.34
N ASP A 402 34.12 -2.54 -6.42
CA ASP A 402 33.01 -3.41 -6.82
C ASP A 402 33.53 -4.59 -7.66
N ARG A 403 33.68 -5.76 -7.02
CA ARG A 403 34.26 -6.96 -7.65
C ARG A 403 33.24 -7.69 -8.53
N ALA A 404 33.77 -8.46 -9.48
CA ALA A 404 32.97 -9.31 -10.35
C ALA A 404 32.40 -10.51 -9.58
N ASP A 405 31.25 -11.00 -10.02
CA ASP A 405 30.53 -12.10 -9.36
C ASP A 405 31.35 -13.39 -9.36
N LEU A 406 31.33 -14.11 -8.24
CA LEU A 406 31.91 -15.44 -8.10
C LEU A 406 30.82 -16.48 -8.24
N LEU A 407 30.93 -17.37 -9.23
CA LEU A 407 29.94 -18.41 -9.46
C LEU A 407 30.47 -19.78 -9.02
N TYR A 408 29.63 -20.47 -8.25
CA TYR A 408 29.89 -21.79 -7.69
C TYR A 408 28.92 -22.84 -8.26
N PRO A 409 29.33 -24.11 -8.35
CA PRO A 409 28.46 -25.18 -8.85
C PRO A 409 27.25 -25.47 -7.95
N THR A 410 27.41 -25.41 -6.63
CA THR A 410 26.38 -25.80 -5.65
C THR A 410 26.20 -24.73 -4.58
N LEU A 411 25.06 -24.76 -3.88
CA LEU A 411 24.81 -23.87 -2.73
C LEU A 411 25.83 -24.12 -1.62
N GLN A 412 26.21 -25.39 -1.41
CA GLN A 412 27.14 -25.76 -0.35
C GLN A 412 28.53 -25.16 -0.57
N SER A 413 29.07 -25.20 -1.79
CA SER A 413 30.39 -24.60 -2.08
C SER A 413 30.35 -23.08 -2.07
N LYS A 414 29.24 -22.47 -2.51
CA LYS A 414 28.97 -21.04 -2.38
C LYS A 414 29.05 -20.60 -0.91
N PHE A 415 28.25 -21.20 -0.02
CA PHE A 415 28.20 -20.77 1.39
C PHE A 415 29.49 -21.07 2.15
N LYS A 416 30.17 -22.18 1.83
CA LYS A 416 31.52 -22.45 2.36
C LYS A 416 32.50 -21.32 2.02
N ALA A 417 32.46 -20.82 0.78
CA ALA A 417 33.31 -19.72 0.35
C ALA A 417 32.92 -18.37 0.99
N VAL A 418 31.62 -18.09 1.13
CA VAL A 418 31.12 -16.91 1.85
C VAL A 418 31.60 -16.90 3.30
N VAL A 419 31.44 -18.02 4.02
CA VAL A 419 31.88 -18.16 5.41
C VAL A 419 33.39 -17.96 5.54
N GLN A 420 34.18 -18.49 4.60
CA GLN A 420 35.63 -18.30 4.59
C GLN A 420 36.02 -16.83 4.38
N ASP A 421 35.38 -16.09 3.47
CA ASP A 421 35.64 -14.65 3.26
C ASP A 421 35.28 -13.83 4.50
N ILE A 422 34.10 -14.09 5.10
CA ILE A 422 33.68 -13.44 6.35
C ILE A 422 34.70 -13.69 7.46
N LYS A 423 35.14 -14.95 7.61
CA LYS A 423 36.11 -15.35 8.64
C LYS A 423 37.44 -14.61 8.46
N GLU A 424 37.98 -14.57 7.25
CA GLU A 424 39.25 -13.88 6.96
C GLU A 424 39.16 -12.38 7.28
N ARG A 425 38.08 -11.72 6.85
CA ARG A 425 37.84 -10.29 7.13
C ARG A 425 37.66 -10.01 8.61
N TYR A 426 36.90 -10.85 9.31
CA TYR A 426 36.70 -10.76 10.75
C TYR A 426 38.04 -10.86 11.51
N HIS A 427 38.91 -11.81 11.14
CA HIS A 427 40.23 -11.97 11.76
C HIS A 427 41.16 -10.78 11.49
N ASN A 428 41.01 -10.15 10.32
CA ASN A 428 41.70 -8.89 9.97
C ASN A 428 41.05 -7.65 10.61
N GLY A 429 39.89 -7.80 11.25
CA GLY A 429 39.12 -6.74 11.91
C GLY A 429 38.28 -5.87 10.96
N GLN A 430 38.21 -6.21 9.67
CA GLN A 430 37.38 -5.46 8.72
C GLN A 430 35.89 -5.74 8.98
N PRO A 431 35.03 -4.71 9.08
CA PRO A 431 33.59 -4.93 9.23
C PRO A 431 32.98 -5.53 7.97
N VAL A 432 32.00 -6.42 8.17
CA VAL A 432 31.32 -7.14 7.10
C VAL A 432 29.81 -7.01 7.23
N LEU A 433 29.15 -6.59 6.15
CA LEU A 433 27.71 -6.65 5.97
C LEU A 433 27.37 -7.71 4.93
N VAL A 434 26.59 -8.71 5.30
CA VAL A 434 26.13 -9.77 4.41
C VAL A 434 24.68 -9.56 4.06
N GLY A 435 24.35 -9.44 2.78
CA GLY A 435 22.99 -9.34 2.28
C GLY A 435 22.49 -10.68 1.76
N THR A 436 21.34 -11.13 2.27
CA THR A 436 20.64 -12.37 1.85
C THR A 436 19.22 -12.06 1.38
N VAL A 437 18.66 -12.87 0.47
CA VAL A 437 17.29 -12.64 -0.01
C VAL A 437 16.22 -13.12 0.97
N ALA A 438 16.46 -14.26 1.63
CA ALA A 438 15.47 -14.94 2.45
C ALA A 438 15.95 -15.15 3.90
N VAL A 439 15.00 -15.22 4.84
CA VAL A 439 15.29 -15.41 6.28
C VAL A 439 15.98 -16.74 6.53
N GLU A 440 15.58 -17.79 5.82
CA GLU A 440 16.16 -19.13 5.90
C GLU A 440 17.65 -19.12 5.53
N THR A 441 18.02 -18.29 4.54
CA THR A 441 19.42 -18.11 4.13
C THR A 441 20.23 -17.38 5.18
N SER A 442 19.63 -16.37 5.84
CA SER A 442 20.23 -15.68 6.98
C SER A 442 20.49 -16.64 8.16
N GLU A 443 19.50 -17.46 8.52
CA GLU A 443 19.63 -18.46 9.60
C GLU A 443 20.65 -19.55 9.27
N LEU A 444 20.64 -20.08 8.03
CA LEU A 444 21.65 -21.04 7.57
C LEU A 444 23.07 -20.46 7.70
N LEU A 445 23.28 -19.22 7.25
CA LEU A 445 24.58 -18.57 7.34
C LEU A 445 24.99 -18.32 8.79
N SER A 446 24.05 -17.92 9.65
CA SER A 446 24.24 -17.76 11.09
C SER A 446 24.73 -19.06 11.74
N GLU A 447 24.10 -20.20 11.44
CA GLU A 447 24.54 -21.51 11.93
C GLU A 447 25.97 -21.86 11.50
N LEU A 448 26.33 -21.55 10.25
CA LEU A 448 27.67 -21.81 9.72
C LEU A 448 28.73 -20.92 10.38
N LEU A 449 28.43 -19.63 10.63
CA LEU A 449 29.33 -18.72 11.33
C LEU A 449 29.49 -19.10 12.81
N ASN A 450 28.42 -19.58 13.46
CA ASN A 450 28.46 -20.10 14.83
C ASN A 450 29.39 -21.31 14.95
N LYS A 451 29.37 -22.22 13.97
CA LYS A 451 30.31 -23.37 13.91
C LYS A 451 31.77 -22.90 13.80
N GLU A 452 32.02 -21.81 13.08
CA GLU A 452 33.35 -21.20 12.92
C GLU A 452 33.71 -20.20 14.05
N LYS A 453 32.84 -20.02 15.05
CA LYS A 453 33.01 -19.12 16.20
C LYS A 453 33.24 -17.66 15.80
N VAL A 454 32.56 -17.20 14.77
CA VAL A 454 32.54 -15.79 14.36
C VAL A 454 31.30 -15.12 14.98
N PRO A 455 31.46 -14.18 15.93
CA PRO A 455 30.36 -13.40 16.47
C PRO A 455 29.70 -12.57 15.35
N HIS A 456 28.38 -12.58 15.29
CA HIS A 456 27.62 -11.87 14.27
C HIS A 456 26.22 -11.53 14.78
N GLU A 457 25.62 -10.53 14.15
CA GLU A 457 24.23 -10.12 14.39
C GLU A 457 23.38 -10.46 13.15
N VAL A 458 22.11 -10.83 13.35
CA VAL A 458 21.17 -11.18 12.28
C VAL A 458 19.97 -10.24 12.31
N LEU A 459 19.59 -9.71 11.15
CA LEU A 459 18.51 -8.75 10.99
C LEU A 459 17.48 -9.29 10.00
N ASN A 460 16.26 -9.50 10.47
CA ASN A 460 15.18 -10.20 9.75
C ASN A 460 13.96 -9.30 9.49
N ALA A 461 14.10 -7.97 9.57
CA ALA A 461 13.04 -6.97 9.39
C ALA A 461 11.84 -7.08 10.35
N LYS A 462 12.06 -7.57 11.59
CA LYS A 462 10.99 -7.75 12.59
C LYS A 462 10.85 -6.57 13.54
N ASN A 463 11.96 -5.97 13.96
CA ASN A 463 11.93 -4.84 14.89
C ASN A 463 12.87 -3.74 14.40
N HIS A 464 12.30 -2.80 13.64
CA HIS A 464 13.09 -1.76 12.97
C HIS A 464 13.92 -0.90 13.94
N PHE A 465 13.43 -0.63 15.15
CA PHE A 465 14.16 0.14 16.15
C PHE A 465 15.44 -0.59 16.61
N LYS A 466 15.33 -1.86 17.00
CA LYS A 466 16.49 -2.67 17.42
C LYS A 466 17.46 -2.91 16.26
N GLU A 467 16.92 -3.15 15.07
CA GLU A 467 17.75 -3.38 13.89
C GLU A 467 18.53 -2.14 13.47
N ALA A 468 17.93 -0.96 13.59
CA ALA A 468 18.64 0.29 13.34
C ALA A 468 19.81 0.49 14.31
N GLU A 469 19.65 0.14 15.59
CA GLU A 469 20.72 0.19 16.58
C GLU A 469 21.89 -0.75 16.21
N ILE A 470 21.58 -1.96 15.76
CA ILE A 470 22.59 -2.91 15.30
C ILE A 470 23.31 -2.38 14.05
N ILE A 471 22.57 -1.84 13.07
CA ILE A 471 23.12 -1.32 11.82
C ILE A 471 24.03 -0.12 12.04
N MET A 472 23.69 0.78 12.97
CA MET A 472 24.57 1.91 13.32
C MET A 472 25.95 1.44 13.80
N ASN A 473 26.01 0.25 14.39
CA ASN A 473 27.24 -0.37 14.88
C ASN A 473 27.91 -1.34 13.88
N ALA A 474 27.27 -1.62 12.73
CA ALA A 474 27.81 -2.53 11.70
C ALA A 474 29.12 -2.05 11.06
N GLY A 475 29.44 -0.76 11.18
CA GLY A 475 30.68 -0.16 10.66
C GLY A 475 31.86 -0.21 11.63
N GLN A 476 31.70 -0.82 12.82
CA GLN A 476 32.76 -0.90 13.82
C GLN A 476 33.74 -2.04 13.54
N LYS A 477 34.99 -1.91 14.03
CA LYS A 477 36.04 -2.91 13.81
C LYS A 477 35.60 -4.30 14.31
N GLY A 478 35.66 -5.30 13.43
CA GLY A 478 35.26 -6.68 13.72
C GLY A 478 33.75 -6.94 13.74
N ALA A 479 32.91 -5.96 13.38
CA ALA A 479 31.47 -6.18 13.28
C ALA A 479 31.14 -7.09 12.09
N VAL A 480 30.26 -8.07 12.31
CA VAL A 480 29.70 -8.94 11.27
C VAL A 480 28.19 -8.88 11.40
N THR A 481 27.51 -8.43 10.34
CA THR A 481 26.06 -8.25 10.34
C THR A 481 25.47 -8.95 9.13
N ILE A 482 24.50 -9.82 9.35
CA ILE A 482 23.69 -10.46 8.32
C ILE A 482 22.36 -9.71 8.24
N ALA A 483 21.99 -9.26 7.05
CA ALA A 483 20.76 -8.51 6.79
C ALA A 483 19.98 -9.16 5.65
N THR A 484 18.69 -9.42 5.88
CA THR A 484 17.75 -9.71 4.81
C THR A 484 17.41 -8.44 4.02
N ASN A 485 16.87 -8.59 2.80
CA ASN A 485 16.63 -7.50 1.83
C ASN A 485 16.17 -6.14 2.39
N MET A 486 15.22 -6.15 3.33
CA MET A 486 14.61 -4.93 3.85
C MET A 486 15.20 -4.47 5.18
N ALA A 487 16.04 -5.29 5.81
CA ALA A 487 16.56 -5.03 7.14
C ALA A 487 17.57 -3.87 7.14
N GLY A 488 17.46 -2.99 8.13
CA GLY A 488 18.40 -1.86 8.26
C GLY A 488 18.29 -0.77 7.20
N ARG A 489 17.20 -0.73 6.43
CA ARG A 489 16.95 0.35 5.45
C ARG A 489 16.80 1.71 6.13
N GLY A 490 17.23 2.76 5.42
CA GLY A 490 17.21 4.15 5.91
C GLY A 490 18.19 4.45 7.05
N THR A 491 18.98 3.48 7.51
CA THR A 491 20.01 3.68 8.55
C THR A 491 21.41 3.69 7.94
N ASP A 492 22.19 4.69 8.34
CA ASP A 492 23.53 4.93 7.83
C ASP A 492 24.59 4.14 8.61
N ILE A 493 25.47 3.43 7.89
CA ILE A 493 26.61 2.71 8.47
C ILE A 493 27.82 3.63 8.43
N LYS A 494 28.21 4.18 9.58
CA LYS A 494 29.41 5.02 9.72
C LYS A 494 30.61 4.14 10.08
N LEU A 495 31.75 4.38 9.43
CA LEU A 495 32.98 3.65 9.73
C LEU A 495 33.53 4.06 11.10
N GLY A 496 33.82 3.06 11.92
CA GLY A 496 34.48 3.24 13.21
C GLY A 496 35.94 3.68 13.10
N LEU A 497 36.54 4.05 14.24
CA LEU A 497 37.96 4.44 14.29
C LEU A 497 38.85 3.28 13.83
N GLY A 498 39.78 3.57 12.92
CA GLY A 498 40.75 2.58 12.40
C GLY A 498 40.21 1.65 11.31
N VAL A 499 38.96 1.81 10.87
CA VAL A 499 38.32 0.94 9.86
C VAL A 499 38.69 1.33 8.43
N VAL A 500 38.94 2.63 8.19
CA VAL A 500 39.36 3.15 6.88
C VAL A 500 40.67 2.48 6.44
N GLU A 501 41.63 2.32 7.36
CA GLU A 501 42.92 1.67 7.15
C GLU A 501 42.79 0.16 6.90
N LEU A 502 41.70 -0.46 7.35
CA LEU A 502 41.38 -1.87 7.11
C LEU A 502 40.67 -2.10 5.76
N GLY A 503 40.50 -1.06 4.95
CA GLY A 503 39.84 -1.12 3.66
C GLY A 503 38.35 -0.78 3.68
N GLY A 504 37.83 -0.24 4.80
CA GLY A 504 36.44 0.17 4.94
C GLY A 504 35.45 -1.00 5.09
N LEU A 505 34.16 -0.72 4.89
CA LEU A 505 33.11 -1.74 4.99
C LEU A 505 33.18 -2.72 3.80
N ALA A 506 33.17 -4.02 4.10
CA ALA A 506 33.01 -5.07 3.11
C ALA A 506 31.55 -5.49 3.02
N VAL A 507 30.97 -5.44 1.82
CA VAL A 507 29.60 -5.89 1.56
C VAL A 507 29.64 -7.18 0.76
N ILE A 508 28.96 -8.21 1.26
CA ILE A 508 28.88 -9.52 0.62
C ILE A 508 27.42 -9.81 0.26
N GLY A 509 27.14 -10.02 -1.03
CA GLY A 509 25.85 -10.54 -1.48
C GLY A 509 25.91 -12.06 -1.61
N THR A 510 25.00 -12.78 -0.97
CA THR A 510 24.95 -14.26 -1.03
C THR A 510 24.21 -14.81 -2.25
N GLU A 511 23.58 -13.92 -3.00
CA GLU A 511 22.90 -14.17 -4.27
C GLU A 511 22.58 -12.85 -4.98
N ARG A 512 22.00 -12.94 -6.18
CA ARG A 512 21.47 -11.79 -6.93
C ARG A 512 19.98 -11.65 -6.67
N HIS A 513 19.53 -10.42 -6.44
CA HIS A 513 18.12 -10.12 -6.31
C HIS A 513 17.42 -10.15 -7.68
N GLU A 514 16.09 -10.18 -7.66
CA GLU A 514 15.27 -10.08 -8.87
C GLU A 514 15.55 -8.79 -9.67
N SER A 515 15.86 -7.70 -8.97
CA SER A 515 16.21 -6.40 -9.55
C SER A 515 17.66 -6.03 -9.27
N ARG A 516 18.34 -5.51 -10.29
CA ARG A 516 19.70 -4.94 -10.21
C ARG A 516 19.75 -3.73 -9.28
N ARG A 517 18.61 -3.07 -9.11
CA ARG A 517 18.42 -1.93 -8.22
C ARG A 517 18.76 -2.28 -6.78
N ILE A 518 18.18 -3.37 -6.28
CA ILE A 518 18.34 -3.85 -4.90
C ILE A 518 19.79 -4.28 -4.67
N ASP A 519 20.40 -4.98 -5.64
CA ASP A 519 21.83 -5.31 -5.58
C ASP A 519 22.71 -4.05 -5.44
N ASN A 520 22.40 -2.99 -6.18
CA ASN A 520 23.15 -1.73 -6.12
C ASN A 520 22.92 -0.96 -4.82
N GLN A 521 21.73 -1.06 -4.22
CA GLN A 521 21.47 -0.54 -2.88
C GLN A 521 22.32 -1.27 -1.83
N LEU A 522 22.43 -2.60 -1.92
CA LEU A 522 23.29 -3.39 -1.05
C LEU A 522 24.75 -2.95 -1.18
N ARG A 523 25.29 -2.86 -2.41
CA ARG A 523 26.64 -2.29 -2.65
C ARG A 523 26.79 -0.90 -2.05
N GLY A 524 25.78 -0.06 -2.24
CA GLY A 524 25.68 1.32 -1.76
C GLY A 524 25.82 1.48 -0.25
N ARG A 525 25.71 0.40 0.52
CA ARG A 525 25.97 0.43 1.97
C ARG A 525 27.43 0.74 2.30
N ALA A 526 28.38 0.38 1.43
CA ALA A 526 29.80 0.71 1.52
C ALA A 526 30.21 1.85 0.58
N GLY A 527 31.35 2.48 0.88
CA GLY A 527 31.98 3.50 0.02
C GLY A 527 31.29 4.86 0.03
N ARG A 528 30.68 5.22 1.16
CA ARG A 528 29.92 6.47 1.33
C ARG A 528 30.87 7.67 1.43
N GLN A 529 30.51 8.82 0.83
CA GLN A 529 31.31 10.06 0.90
C GLN A 529 32.81 9.86 0.56
N GLY A 530 33.13 8.95 -0.36
CA GLY A 530 34.51 8.65 -0.76
C GLY A 530 35.30 7.76 0.20
N ASP A 531 34.63 7.11 1.17
CA ASP A 531 35.23 6.09 2.00
C ASP A 531 35.69 4.88 1.16
N PRO A 532 36.74 4.15 1.59
CA PRO A 532 37.07 2.88 1.00
C PRO A 532 35.99 1.84 1.31
N GLY A 533 35.93 0.79 0.51
CA GLY A 533 35.03 -0.33 0.72
C GLY A 533 35.17 -1.35 -0.38
N VAL A 534 34.59 -2.53 -0.16
CA VAL A 534 34.58 -3.62 -1.14
C VAL A 534 33.16 -4.16 -1.26
N SER A 535 32.72 -4.50 -2.47
CA SER A 535 31.53 -5.32 -2.65
C SER A 535 31.86 -6.60 -3.43
N GLN A 536 31.28 -7.72 -3.01
CA GLN A 536 31.47 -9.02 -3.65
C GLN A 536 30.15 -9.81 -3.63
N PHE A 537 29.73 -10.31 -4.79
CA PHE A 537 28.59 -11.23 -4.89
C PHE A 537 29.08 -12.67 -5.09
N TYR A 538 28.46 -13.59 -4.37
CA TYR A 538 28.65 -15.04 -4.45
C TYR A 538 27.36 -15.65 -5.00
N LEU A 539 27.45 -16.39 -6.09
CA LEU A 539 26.32 -16.98 -6.79
C LEU A 539 26.50 -18.49 -6.91
N SER A 540 25.39 -19.20 -7.00
CA SER A 540 25.34 -20.61 -7.33
C SER A 540 24.48 -20.85 -8.56
N LEU A 541 24.80 -21.91 -9.30
CA LEU A 541 23.95 -22.42 -10.37
C LEU A 541 22.61 -22.96 -9.84
N GLU A 542 22.55 -23.26 -8.54
CA GLU A 542 21.37 -23.70 -7.82
C GLU A 542 20.56 -22.54 -7.19
N ASP A 543 20.98 -21.28 -7.36
CA ASP A 543 20.21 -20.12 -6.88
C ASP A 543 18.87 -19.98 -7.64
N ASP A 544 17.86 -19.41 -6.99
CA ASP A 544 16.51 -19.32 -7.55
C ASP A 544 16.44 -18.52 -8.85
N LEU A 545 17.19 -17.42 -8.94
CA LEU A 545 17.31 -16.63 -10.17
C LEU A 545 17.84 -17.49 -11.33
N MET A 546 18.79 -18.39 -11.05
CA MET A 546 19.40 -19.27 -12.04
C MET A 546 18.48 -20.44 -12.41
N LYS A 547 17.76 -21.01 -11.43
CA LYS A 547 16.77 -22.07 -11.67
C LYS A 547 15.60 -21.60 -12.52
N ARG A 548 15.05 -20.42 -12.20
CA ARG A 548 13.86 -19.86 -12.85
C ARG A 548 14.17 -19.27 -14.24
N PHE A 549 15.33 -18.64 -14.42
CA PHE A 549 15.61 -17.82 -15.61
C PHE A 549 16.93 -18.15 -16.33
N GLY A 550 17.65 -19.17 -15.86
CA GLY A 550 18.85 -19.69 -16.50
C GLY A 550 18.53 -20.27 -17.88
N SER A 551 19.19 -19.75 -18.91
CA SER A 551 19.02 -20.25 -20.28
C SER A 551 19.42 -21.73 -20.41
N GLU A 552 18.81 -22.49 -21.31
CA GLU A 552 19.22 -23.87 -21.64
C GLU A 552 20.73 -24.00 -21.93
N ARG A 553 21.36 -22.91 -22.42
CA ARG A 553 22.80 -22.85 -22.66
C ARG A 553 23.64 -22.93 -21.39
N ILE A 554 23.14 -22.45 -20.25
CA ILE A 554 23.83 -22.54 -18.96
C ILE A 554 23.77 -23.99 -18.45
N LYS A 555 22.60 -24.63 -18.56
CA LYS A 555 22.41 -26.06 -18.27
C LYS A 555 23.27 -26.95 -19.17
N ALA A 556 23.30 -26.67 -20.48
CA ALA A 556 24.14 -27.40 -21.42
C ALA A 556 25.66 -27.15 -21.25
N PHE A 557 26.05 -25.98 -20.74
CA PHE A 557 27.44 -25.66 -20.39
C PHE A 557 27.86 -26.41 -19.11
N LEU A 558 26.97 -26.46 -18.12
CA LEU A 558 27.06 -27.26 -16.90
C LEU A 558 27.29 -28.74 -17.20
N ASP A 559 26.42 -29.34 -18.00
CA ASP A 559 26.47 -30.77 -18.36
C ASP A 559 27.76 -31.15 -19.10
N ARG A 560 28.38 -30.18 -19.80
CA ARG A 560 29.63 -30.40 -20.55
C ARG A 560 30.89 -30.20 -19.73
N MET A 561 30.85 -29.42 -18.65
CA MET A 561 32.08 -29.08 -17.92
C MET A 561 32.55 -30.18 -16.97
N ASN A 562 31.73 -31.20 -16.68
CA ASN A 562 32.06 -32.36 -15.84
C ASN A 562 33.00 -32.01 -14.68
N ILE A 563 32.63 -30.98 -13.91
CA ILE A 563 33.48 -30.39 -12.86
C ILE A 563 33.47 -31.36 -11.68
N GLU A 564 34.44 -32.28 -11.66
CA GLU A 564 34.63 -33.25 -10.58
C GLU A 564 35.07 -32.58 -9.26
N GLU A 565 35.51 -31.32 -9.29
CA GLU A 565 35.92 -30.57 -8.10
C GLU A 565 34.80 -29.66 -7.58
N SER A 566 34.24 -30.00 -6.43
CA SER A 566 33.18 -29.28 -5.73
C SER A 566 33.51 -27.82 -5.35
N ASP A 567 34.77 -27.36 -5.53
CA ASP A 567 35.27 -26.06 -5.07
C ASP A 567 35.71 -25.12 -6.23
N ALA A 568 35.47 -25.46 -7.52
CA ALA A 568 35.90 -24.61 -8.63
C ALA A 568 35.12 -23.27 -8.73
N VAL A 569 35.84 -22.14 -8.69
CA VAL A 569 35.26 -20.79 -8.83
C VAL A 569 35.28 -20.36 -10.29
N ILE A 570 34.11 -20.06 -10.86
CA ILE A 570 33.99 -19.57 -12.23
C ILE A 570 33.88 -18.04 -12.20
N GLN A 571 34.95 -17.37 -12.65
CA GLN A 571 34.93 -15.93 -12.94
C GLN A 571 34.85 -15.73 -14.45
N SER A 572 33.68 -15.32 -14.96
CA SER A 572 33.51 -15.06 -16.38
C SER A 572 32.58 -13.88 -16.63
N LYS A 573 33.10 -12.89 -17.36
CA LYS A 573 32.31 -11.73 -17.83
C LYS A 573 31.12 -12.14 -18.70
N MET A 574 31.18 -13.30 -19.36
CA MET A 574 30.07 -13.81 -20.16
C MET A 574 28.92 -14.28 -19.27
N LEU A 575 29.22 -14.97 -18.16
CA LEU A 575 28.20 -15.43 -17.22
C LEU A 575 27.57 -14.28 -16.45
N SER A 576 28.35 -13.28 -15.99
CA SER A 576 27.78 -12.09 -15.34
C SER A 576 26.78 -11.35 -16.26
N LYS A 577 27.07 -11.26 -17.57
CA LYS A 577 26.11 -10.68 -18.54
C LYS A 577 24.85 -11.50 -18.72
N GLN A 578 24.93 -12.83 -18.62
CA GLN A 578 23.76 -13.70 -18.69
C GLN A 578 22.88 -13.56 -17.45
N VAL A 579 23.48 -13.45 -16.27
CA VAL A 579 22.78 -13.15 -15.01
C VAL A 579 22.07 -11.79 -15.11
N GLU A 580 22.76 -10.75 -15.59
CA GLU A 580 22.15 -9.43 -15.82
C GLU A 580 20.97 -9.50 -16.80
N SER A 581 21.08 -10.35 -17.84
CA SER A 581 20.00 -10.56 -18.81
C SER A 581 18.84 -11.38 -18.25
N ALA A 582 19.07 -12.19 -17.21
CA ALA A 582 18.01 -12.85 -16.46
C ALA A 582 17.27 -11.83 -15.58
N GLN A 583 18.00 -11.00 -14.81
CA GLN A 583 17.41 -9.92 -14.00
C GLN A 583 16.56 -8.97 -14.85
N LYS A 584 17.04 -8.53 -16.02
CA LYS A 584 16.24 -7.68 -16.93
C LYS A 584 14.92 -8.30 -17.37
N ARG A 585 14.88 -9.63 -17.55
CA ARG A 585 13.64 -10.34 -17.89
C ARG A 585 12.69 -10.40 -16.70
N VAL A 586 13.22 -10.58 -15.48
CA VAL A 586 12.41 -10.53 -14.26
C VAL A 586 11.86 -9.11 -14.02
N GLU A 587 12.71 -8.09 -14.14
CA GLU A 587 12.33 -6.67 -14.07
C GLU A 587 11.20 -6.37 -15.07
N GLY A 588 11.33 -6.80 -16.33
CA GLY A 588 10.30 -6.63 -17.37
C GLY A 588 8.99 -7.35 -17.06
N ASN A 589 9.04 -8.61 -16.61
CA ASN A 589 7.84 -9.35 -16.21
C ASN A 589 7.12 -8.67 -15.03
N ASN A 590 7.89 -8.22 -14.03
CA ASN A 590 7.33 -7.51 -12.86
C ASN A 590 6.70 -6.16 -13.27
N TYR A 591 7.33 -5.46 -14.22
CA TYR A 591 6.77 -4.25 -14.83
C TYR A 591 5.42 -4.53 -15.51
N ASP A 592 5.35 -5.58 -16.34
CA ASP A 592 4.11 -5.97 -17.02
C ASP A 592 3.01 -6.36 -16.02
N THR A 593 3.34 -7.06 -14.93
CA THR A 593 2.38 -7.36 -13.86
C THR A 593 1.83 -6.08 -13.21
N ARG A 594 2.69 -5.13 -12.84
CA ARG A 594 2.25 -3.86 -12.24
C ARG A 594 1.43 -3.02 -13.21
N LYS A 595 1.83 -2.99 -14.48
CA LYS A 595 1.10 -2.32 -15.55
C LYS A 595 -0.30 -2.89 -15.70
N ASN A 596 -0.44 -4.22 -15.68
CA ASN A 596 -1.75 -4.87 -15.71
C ASN A 596 -2.58 -4.48 -14.48
N VAL A 597 -2.03 -4.58 -13.26
CA VAL A 597 -2.74 -4.19 -12.02
C VAL A 597 -3.23 -2.74 -12.09
N LEU A 598 -2.40 -1.83 -12.56
CA LEU A 598 -2.77 -0.42 -12.76
C LEU A 598 -3.89 -0.26 -13.79
N GLN A 599 -3.85 -0.97 -14.91
CA GLN A 599 -4.88 -0.87 -15.95
C GLN A 599 -6.27 -1.29 -15.46
N TYR A 600 -6.35 -2.34 -14.64
CA TYR A 600 -7.62 -2.74 -14.02
C TYR A 600 -8.07 -1.70 -12.98
N ASP A 601 -7.15 -1.20 -12.14
CA ASP A 601 -7.49 -0.19 -11.14
C ASP A 601 -7.81 1.18 -11.78
N ASP A 602 -7.33 1.50 -12.98
CA ASP A 602 -7.68 2.72 -13.70
C ASP A 602 -9.19 2.78 -14.05
N VAL A 603 -9.81 1.64 -14.35
CA VAL A 603 -11.27 1.54 -14.55
C VAL A 603 -11.99 1.85 -13.23
N MET A 604 -11.55 1.22 -12.14
CA MET A 604 -12.09 1.48 -10.81
C MET A 604 -11.83 2.92 -10.33
N ARG A 605 -10.70 3.52 -10.71
CA ARG A 605 -10.33 4.89 -10.37
C ARG A 605 -11.34 5.88 -10.96
N GLU A 606 -11.69 5.77 -12.24
CA GLU A 606 -12.65 6.68 -12.87
C GLU A 606 -14.02 6.62 -12.18
N GLN A 607 -14.48 5.40 -11.84
CA GLN A 607 -15.72 5.21 -11.10
C GLN A 607 -15.65 5.78 -9.67
N ARG A 608 -14.52 5.54 -8.99
CA ARG A 608 -14.25 6.03 -7.63
C ARG A 608 -14.18 7.54 -7.56
N GLU A 609 -13.54 8.20 -8.53
CA GLU A 609 -13.44 9.66 -8.61
C GLU A 609 -14.85 10.28 -8.66
N VAL A 610 -15.77 9.70 -9.44
CA VAL A 610 -17.17 10.16 -9.50
C VAL A 610 -17.90 9.94 -8.18
N ILE A 611 -17.86 8.72 -7.63
CA ILE A 611 -18.60 8.39 -6.41
C ILE A 611 -18.07 9.16 -5.20
N TYR A 612 -16.75 9.26 -5.05
CA TYR A 612 -16.14 9.99 -3.93
C TYR A 612 -16.37 11.49 -4.04
N ALA A 613 -16.35 12.07 -5.24
CA ALA A 613 -16.71 13.48 -5.44
C ALA A 613 -18.16 13.76 -5.03
N GLN A 614 -19.12 12.97 -5.52
CA GLN A 614 -20.54 13.12 -5.17
C GLN A 614 -20.80 12.88 -3.68
N ARG A 615 -20.16 11.86 -3.10
CA ARG A 615 -20.24 11.59 -1.66
C ARG A 615 -19.70 12.76 -0.85
N GLN A 616 -18.58 13.34 -1.27
CA GLN A 616 -17.97 14.48 -0.61
C GLN A 616 -18.85 15.74 -0.69
N GLU A 617 -19.48 16.01 -1.84
CA GLU A 617 -20.47 17.08 -1.99
C GLU A 617 -21.60 16.94 -0.96
N VAL A 618 -22.16 15.73 -0.82
CA VAL A 618 -23.22 15.44 0.16
C VAL A 618 -22.74 15.61 1.61
N ILE A 619 -21.52 15.18 1.93
CA ILE A 619 -20.95 15.31 3.29
C ILE A 619 -20.72 16.78 3.64
N MET A 620 -20.18 17.55 2.69
CA MET A 620 -19.74 18.93 2.88
C MET A 620 -20.88 19.96 2.80
N GLU A 621 -22.06 19.60 2.28
CA GLU A 621 -23.20 20.51 2.15
C GLU A 621 -23.72 20.99 3.52
N ASP A 622 -23.84 22.30 3.75
CA ASP A 622 -24.30 22.84 5.05
C ASP A 622 -25.69 23.49 4.95
N THR A 623 -26.27 23.58 3.75
CA THR A 623 -27.51 24.32 3.48
C THR A 623 -28.70 23.41 3.15
N GLU A 624 -28.75 22.82 1.95
CA GLU A 624 -29.84 21.95 1.50
C GLU A 624 -29.40 20.95 0.42
N LEU A 625 -30.05 19.77 0.38
CA LEU A 625 -29.86 18.75 -0.67
C LEU A 625 -31.14 18.48 -1.47
N THR A 626 -32.10 19.39 -1.41
CA THR A 626 -33.44 19.25 -1.99
C THR A 626 -33.39 19.06 -3.49
N GLU A 627 -32.64 19.92 -4.19
CA GLU A 627 -32.50 19.83 -5.65
C GLU A 627 -31.83 18.52 -6.07
N THR A 628 -30.74 18.12 -5.40
CA THR A 628 -30.03 16.86 -5.64
C THR A 628 -30.97 15.67 -5.51
N LEU A 629 -31.71 15.60 -4.40
CA LEU A 629 -32.66 14.52 -4.14
C LEU A 629 -33.79 14.49 -5.18
N LEU A 630 -34.46 15.62 -5.45
CA LEU A 630 -35.57 15.67 -6.41
C LEU A 630 -35.11 15.37 -7.84
N ASN A 631 -33.88 15.73 -8.19
CA ASN A 631 -33.29 15.33 -9.47
C ASN A 631 -33.05 13.82 -9.56
N MET A 632 -32.64 13.15 -8.47
CA MET A 632 -32.60 11.67 -8.43
C MET A 632 -33.99 11.07 -8.64
N VAL A 633 -35.00 11.58 -7.93
CA VAL A 633 -36.41 11.15 -8.07
C VAL A 633 -36.90 11.31 -9.51
N LYS A 634 -36.63 12.46 -10.13
CA LYS A 634 -37.01 12.73 -11.52
C LYS A 634 -36.33 11.78 -12.51
N ARG A 635 -35.06 11.44 -12.30
CA ARG A 635 -34.34 10.46 -13.14
C ARG A 635 -34.89 9.05 -12.94
N THR A 636 -35.21 8.64 -11.70
CA THR A 636 -35.88 7.36 -11.43
C THR A 636 -37.24 7.28 -12.13
N ILE A 637 -38.09 8.31 -12.02
CA ILE A 637 -39.38 8.38 -12.70
C ILE A 637 -39.20 8.28 -14.21
N THR A 638 -38.29 9.07 -14.79
CA THR A 638 -38.00 9.05 -16.22
C THR A 638 -37.59 7.65 -16.69
N ARG A 639 -36.64 7.00 -15.99
CA ARG A 639 -36.16 5.65 -16.33
C ARG A 639 -37.28 4.61 -16.32
N VAL A 640 -38.16 4.64 -15.32
CA VAL A 640 -39.28 3.69 -15.21
C VAL A 640 -40.37 3.96 -16.25
N VAL A 641 -40.76 5.22 -16.45
CA VAL A 641 -41.78 5.55 -17.46
C VAL A 641 -41.27 5.17 -18.84
N ASP A 642 -40.04 5.57 -19.19
CA ASP A 642 -39.46 5.28 -20.50
C ASP A 642 -39.37 3.77 -20.77
N SER A 643 -38.97 2.95 -19.79
CA SER A 643 -38.90 1.50 -19.94
C SER A 643 -40.27 0.82 -20.15
N HIS A 644 -41.34 1.40 -19.60
CA HIS A 644 -42.70 0.87 -19.71
C HIS A 644 -43.50 1.43 -20.89
N THR A 645 -42.97 2.45 -21.58
CA THR A 645 -43.60 3.09 -22.74
C THR A 645 -42.79 2.95 -24.04
N GLN A 646 -41.84 2.01 -24.13
CA GLN A 646 -41.01 1.82 -25.34
C GLN A 646 -41.79 1.28 -26.55
N LEU A 647 -42.88 0.56 -26.30
CA LEU A 647 -43.69 -0.08 -27.34
C LEU A 647 -44.76 0.86 -27.91
N GLU A 648 -45.54 0.38 -28.87
CA GLU A 648 -46.75 1.07 -29.33
C GLU A 648 -47.73 1.30 -28.17
N LYS A 649 -48.54 2.36 -28.26
CA LYS A 649 -49.36 2.86 -27.14
C LYS A 649 -50.32 1.81 -26.58
N GLU A 650 -50.81 0.90 -27.43
CA GLU A 650 -51.68 -0.21 -27.05
C GLU A 650 -50.99 -1.24 -26.14
N ASN A 651 -49.65 -1.32 -26.19
CA ASN A 651 -48.83 -2.30 -25.46
C ASN A 651 -48.07 -1.65 -24.29
N TRP A 652 -48.39 -0.41 -23.92
CA TRP A 652 -47.76 0.23 -22.76
C TRP A 652 -48.16 -0.49 -21.46
N ASN A 653 -47.17 -0.77 -20.63
CA ASN A 653 -47.38 -1.38 -19.33
C ASN A 653 -47.66 -0.30 -18.26
N LEU A 654 -48.83 0.34 -18.36
CA LEU A 654 -49.26 1.34 -17.38
C LEU A 654 -49.44 0.75 -15.97
N ASP A 655 -49.78 -0.53 -15.86
CA ASP A 655 -49.92 -1.22 -14.57
C ASP A 655 -48.56 -1.29 -13.84
N GLY A 656 -47.47 -1.59 -14.56
CA GLY A 656 -46.12 -1.55 -13.99
C GLY A 656 -45.69 -0.15 -13.50
N ILE A 657 -46.14 0.91 -14.16
CA ILE A 657 -45.89 2.30 -13.71
C ILE A 657 -46.67 2.60 -12.42
N VAL A 658 -47.92 2.13 -12.32
CA VAL A 658 -48.74 2.26 -11.10
C VAL A 658 -48.12 1.47 -9.95
N ASP A 659 -47.69 0.23 -10.18
CA ASP A 659 -47.04 -0.61 -9.18
C ASP A 659 -45.74 0.03 -8.66
N PHE A 660 -44.94 0.60 -9.57
CA PHE A 660 -43.77 1.40 -9.19
C PHE A 660 -44.15 2.61 -8.32
N ALA A 661 -45.11 3.42 -8.78
CA ALA A 661 -45.50 4.62 -8.06
C ALA A 661 -46.04 4.28 -6.66
N SER A 662 -46.86 3.23 -6.54
CA SER A 662 -47.43 2.75 -5.28
C SER A 662 -46.38 2.13 -4.34
N SER A 663 -45.37 1.44 -4.87
CA SER A 663 -44.30 0.83 -4.05
C SER A 663 -43.21 1.82 -3.65
N THR A 664 -43.00 2.88 -4.44
CA THR A 664 -41.77 3.68 -4.38
C THR A 664 -42.00 5.17 -4.14
N LEU A 665 -43.09 5.77 -4.64
CA LEU A 665 -43.30 7.22 -4.63
C LEU A 665 -44.41 7.69 -3.70
N VAL A 666 -45.59 7.07 -3.79
CA VAL A 666 -46.82 7.55 -3.15
C VAL A 666 -47.47 6.46 -2.30
N HIS A 667 -48.49 6.80 -1.50
CA HIS A 667 -49.25 5.77 -0.75
C HIS A 667 -50.01 4.85 -1.72
N GLU A 668 -50.12 3.55 -1.41
CA GLU A 668 -50.64 2.52 -2.34
C GLU A 668 -52.03 2.85 -2.91
N ASP A 669 -52.90 3.45 -2.10
CA ASP A 669 -54.27 3.82 -2.51
C ASP A 669 -54.39 5.16 -3.27
N SER A 670 -53.28 5.85 -3.54
CA SER A 670 -53.29 7.24 -4.01
C SER A 670 -52.99 7.43 -5.50
N ILE A 671 -52.86 6.34 -6.25
CA ILE A 671 -52.68 6.33 -7.69
C ILE A 671 -53.34 5.11 -8.31
N SER A 672 -53.90 5.27 -9.51
CA SER A 672 -54.56 4.22 -10.26
C SER A 672 -54.21 4.30 -11.74
N LYS A 673 -54.46 3.22 -12.49
CA LYS A 673 -54.26 3.19 -13.95
C LYS A 673 -55.06 4.29 -14.67
N ALA A 674 -56.25 4.61 -14.16
CA ALA A 674 -57.11 5.64 -14.74
C ALA A 674 -56.47 7.04 -14.70
N ASP A 675 -55.54 7.29 -13.77
CA ASP A 675 -54.84 8.58 -13.66
C ASP A 675 -53.76 8.74 -14.75
N LEU A 676 -53.29 7.62 -15.31
CA LEU A 676 -52.25 7.59 -16.34
C LEU A 676 -52.82 7.39 -17.75
N ASP A 677 -54.02 6.82 -17.85
CA ASP A 677 -54.64 6.50 -19.13
C ASP A 677 -54.88 7.76 -19.98
N GLY A 678 -54.67 7.62 -21.28
CA GLY A 678 -54.77 8.72 -22.25
C GLY A 678 -53.60 9.72 -22.27
N LYS A 679 -52.74 9.77 -21.25
CA LYS A 679 -51.58 10.68 -21.19
C LYS A 679 -50.44 10.23 -22.13
N SER A 680 -49.63 11.18 -22.55
CA SER A 680 -48.32 10.94 -23.18
C SER A 680 -47.24 10.62 -22.15
N PRO A 681 -46.08 10.05 -22.53
CA PRO A 681 -45.04 9.69 -21.58
C PRO A 681 -44.53 10.90 -20.79
N GLU A 682 -44.40 12.07 -21.43
CA GLU A 682 -44.00 13.30 -20.75
C GLU A 682 -45.07 13.80 -19.77
N GLU A 683 -46.35 13.69 -20.11
CA GLU A 683 -47.44 14.04 -19.18
C GLU A 683 -47.51 13.07 -17.99
N ILE A 684 -47.15 11.79 -18.18
CA ILE A 684 -47.02 10.81 -17.09
C ILE A 684 -45.84 11.18 -16.19
N LYS A 685 -44.67 11.51 -16.76
CA LYS A 685 -43.50 11.96 -15.99
C LYS A 685 -43.82 13.20 -15.16
N ASP A 686 -44.39 14.24 -15.77
CA ASP A 686 -44.76 15.48 -15.07
C ASP A 686 -45.79 15.22 -13.96
N TYR A 687 -46.77 14.35 -14.22
CA TYR A 687 -47.75 13.95 -13.20
C TYR A 687 -47.09 13.27 -12.01
N LEU A 688 -46.22 12.28 -12.24
CA LEU A 688 -45.54 11.55 -11.17
C LEU A 688 -44.55 12.44 -10.41
N VAL A 689 -43.81 13.32 -11.09
CA VAL A 689 -42.91 14.29 -10.45
C VAL A 689 -43.69 15.22 -9.53
N LYS A 690 -44.86 15.72 -9.97
CA LYS A 690 -45.72 16.55 -9.13
C LYS A 690 -46.22 15.79 -7.90
N ARG A 691 -46.64 14.53 -8.06
CA ARG A 691 -47.08 13.70 -6.93
C ARG A 691 -45.92 13.42 -5.95
N ALA A 692 -44.71 13.21 -6.45
CA ALA A 692 -43.52 13.06 -5.62
C ALA A 692 -43.18 14.36 -4.86
N GLN A 693 -43.34 15.53 -5.49
CA GLN A 693 -43.19 16.82 -4.81
C GLN A 693 -44.18 16.98 -3.67
N GLU A 694 -45.45 16.62 -3.86
CA GLU A 694 -46.46 16.68 -2.82
C GLU A 694 -46.11 15.78 -1.61
N VAL A 695 -45.56 14.58 -1.86
CA VAL A 695 -45.07 13.69 -0.78
C VAL A 695 -43.85 14.28 -0.09
N TYR A 696 -42.93 14.87 -0.84
CA TYR A 696 -41.76 15.55 -0.30
C TYR A 696 -42.16 16.71 0.62
N ASP A 697 -43.07 17.58 0.19
CA ASP A 697 -43.53 18.74 0.95
C ASP A 697 -44.18 18.31 2.28
N VAL A 698 -45.01 17.26 2.26
CA VAL A 698 -45.62 16.69 3.48
C VAL A 698 -44.55 16.17 4.45
N LYS A 699 -43.47 15.56 3.96
CA LYS A 699 -42.36 15.10 4.81
C LYS A 699 -41.57 16.25 5.41
N VAL A 700 -41.33 17.30 4.62
CA VAL A 700 -40.68 18.53 5.08
C VAL A 700 -41.47 19.17 6.22
N GLU A 701 -42.81 19.20 6.12
CA GLU A 701 -43.67 19.70 7.21
C GLU A 701 -43.62 18.86 8.49
N GLN A 702 -43.30 17.56 8.38
CA GLN A 702 -43.17 16.65 9.53
C GLN A 702 -41.82 16.77 10.26
N LEU A 703 -40.82 17.38 9.63
CA LEU A 703 -39.46 17.54 10.18
C LEU A 703 -39.34 18.89 10.90
N ASN A 704 -38.65 18.92 12.06
CA ASN A 704 -38.53 20.13 12.87
C ASN A 704 -37.40 21.04 12.34
N GLY A 705 -37.64 21.71 11.23
CA GLY A 705 -36.75 22.74 10.68
C GLY A 705 -35.71 22.25 9.67
N PRO A 706 -35.00 23.19 9.01
CA PRO A 706 -34.13 22.91 7.87
C PRO A 706 -32.95 21.97 8.20
N GLU A 707 -32.40 22.05 9.41
CA GLU A 707 -31.28 21.20 9.83
C GLU A 707 -31.66 19.70 9.89
N GLN A 708 -32.86 19.37 10.38
CA GLN A 708 -33.33 17.98 10.41
C GLN A 708 -33.64 17.44 9.01
N ILE A 709 -34.08 18.31 8.09
CA ILE A 709 -34.33 17.95 6.69
C ILE A 709 -33.01 17.60 6.00
N LEU A 710 -32.01 18.48 6.13
CA LEU A 710 -30.68 18.25 5.58
C LEU A 710 -30.05 16.97 6.15
N GLU A 711 -30.13 16.76 7.46
CA GLU A 711 -29.57 15.58 8.10
C GLU A 711 -30.26 14.30 7.62
N PHE A 712 -31.59 14.33 7.49
CA PHE A 712 -32.35 13.20 6.95
C PHE A 712 -31.99 12.91 5.48
N GLN A 713 -31.84 13.94 4.65
CA GLN A 713 -31.38 13.80 3.26
C GLN A 713 -29.99 13.15 3.20
N LYS A 714 -29.04 13.63 4.03
CA LYS A 714 -27.68 13.09 4.10
C LYS A 714 -27.67 11.62 4.54
N VAL A 715 -28.44 11.27 5.59
CA VAL A 715 -28.54 9.89 6.09
C VAL A 715 -29.01 8.95 4.98
N VAL A 716 -30.08 9.32 4.27
CA VAL A 716 -30.65 8.47 3.21
C VAL A 716 -29.67 8.32 2.04
N ILE A 717 -29.12 9.43 1.54
CA ILE A 717 -28.23 9.41 0.38
C ILE A 717 -26.94 8.64 0.71
N LEU A 718 -26.24 9.00 1.79
CA LEU A 718 -24.96 8.38 2.13
C LEU A 718 -25.11 6.90 2.45
N ARG A 719 -26.16 6.49 3.16
CA ARG A 719 -26.38 5.08 3.47
C ARG A 719 -26.53 4.25 2.18
N VAL A 720 -27.36 4.71 1.25
CA VAL A 720 -27.60 3.98 0.00
C VAL A 720 -26.35 3.97 -0.88
N VAL A 721 -25.67 5.11 -1.01
CA VAL A 721 -24.41 5.21 -1.78
C VAL A 721 -23.36 4.28 -1.19
N ASP A 722 -23.14 4.32 0.12
CA ASP A 722 -22.10 3.52 0.79
C ASP A 722 -22.37 2.01 0.66
N THR A 723 -23.63 1.57 0.83
CA THR A 723 -24.01 0.17 0.60
C THR A 723 -23.79 -0.25 -0.85
N LYS A 724 -24.35 0.49 -1.81
CA LYS A 724 -24.29 0.12 -3.23
C LYS A 724 -22.87 0.19 -3.80
N TRP A 725 -22.07 1.16 -3.35
CA TRP A 725 -20.67 1.27 -3.75
C TRP A 725 -19.82 0.13 -3.18
N THR A 726 -20.06 -0.26 -1.92
CA THR A 726 -19.40 -1.43 -1.32
C THR A 726 -19.76 -2.71 -2.08
N ASP A 727 -21.04 -2.88 -2.42
CA ASP A 727 -21.50 -4.01 -3.24
C ASP A 727 -20.83 -4.04 -4.61
N HIS A 728 -20.69 -2.87 -5.24
CA HIS A 728 -20.08 -2.73 -6.55
C HIS A 728 -18.57 -2.99 -6.53
N ILE A 729 -17.82 -2.49 -5.53
CA ILE A 729 -16.39 -2.77 -5.42
C ILE A 729 -16.13 -4.27 -5.33
N ASP A 730 -16.89 -4.97 -4.50
CA ASP A 730 -16.76 -6.41 -4.32
C ASP A 730 -17.09 -7.17 -5.61
N ALA A 731 -18.18 -6.80 -6.28
CA ALA A 731 -18.55 -7.38 -7.58
C ALA A 731 -17.48 -7.11 -8.66
N MET A 732 -16.87 -5.93 -8.65
CA MET A 732 -15.79 -5.56 -9.57
C MET A 732 -14.49 -6.32 -9.30
N ASP A 733 -14.21 -6.69 -8.03
CA ASP A 733 -13.07 -7.55 -7.71
C ASP A 733 -13.31 -8.99 -8.21
N GLN A 734 -14.50 -9.54 -7.98
CA GLN A 734 -14.90 -10.85 -8.53
C GLN A 734 -14.87 -10.87 -10.07
N LEU A 735 -15.33 -9.78 -10.71
CA LEU A 735 -15.25 -9.63 -12.17
C LEU A 735 -13.79 -9.63 -12.65
N ARG A 736 -12.92 -8.87 -11.99
CA ARG A 736 -11.49 -8.79 -12.36
C ARG A 736 -10.83 -10.17 -12.38
N GLN A 737 -11.15 -11.02 -11.42
CA GLN A 737 -10.60 -12.36 -11.31
C GLN A 737 -11.17 -13.32 -12.37
N SER A 738 -12.48 -13.27 -12.60
CA SER A 738 -13.16 -14.17 -13.55
C SER A 738 -12.87 -13.85 -15.02
N VAL A 739 -12.65 -12.57 -15.34
CA VAL A 739 -12.41 -12.11 -16.72
C VAL A 739 -11.10 -12.64 -17.31
N GLY A 740 -10.10 -12.98 -16.47
CA GLY A 740 -8.88 -13.67 -16.92
C GLY A 740 -9.16 -15.02 -17.58
N LEU A 741 -10.21 -15.73 -17.17
CA LEU A 741 -10.64 -17.01 -17.73
C LEU A 741 -11.42 -16.85 -19.03
N ARG A 742 -11.96 -15.67 -19.33
CA ARG A 742 -12.64 -15.38 -20.61
C ARG A 742 -11.67 -15.16 -21.76
N ALA A 743 -10.36 -15.08 -21.49
CA ALA A 743 -9.29 -14.97 -22.49
C ALA A 743 -9.22 -16.14 -23.48
N TYR A 744 -9.82 -17.30 -23.16
CA TYR A 744 -9.91 -18.44 -24.07
C TYR A 744 -10.71 -18.14 -25.35
N GLY A 745 -11.56 -17.11 -25.35
CA GLY A 745 -12.33 -16.66 -26.51
C GLY A 745 -11.60 -15.74 -27.50
N GLN A 746 -10.28 -15.52 -27.36
CA GLN A 746 -9.48 -14.55 -28.14
C GLN A 746 -9.85 -13.06 -27.96
N ASN A 747 -10.72 -12.71 -27.01
CA ASN A 747 -11.01 -11.32 -26.65
C ASN A 747 -10.00 -10.80 -25.63
N ASN A 748 -9.72 -9.49 -25.66
CA ASN A 748 -8.83 -8.85 -24.68
C ASN A 748 -9.56 -8.72 -23.32
N PRO A 749 -9.08 -9.39 -22.26
CA PRO A 749 -9.75 -9.37 -20.94
C PRO A 749 -9.95 -7.97 -20.38
N LEU A 750 -9.03 -7.03 -20.64
CA LEU A 750 -9.17 -5.66 -20.14
C LEU A 750 -10.34 -4.92 -20.78
N VAL A 751 -10.63 -5.17 -22.06
CA VAL A 751 -11.74 -4.52 -22.79
C VAL A 751 -13.08 -5.04 -22.31
N GLU A 752 -13.16 -6.36 -22.05
CA GLU A 752 -14.35 -6.98 -21.44
C GLU A 752 -14.57 -6.42 -20.04
N TYR A 753 -13.53 -6.32 -19.22
CA TYR A 753 -13.62 -5.72 -17.89
C TYR A 753 -14.08 -4.26 -17.92
N GLN A 754 -13.60 -3.47 -18.88
CA GLN A 754 -14.03 -2.08 -19.06
C GLN A 754 -15.51 -1.98 -19.45
N THR A 755 -15.95 -2.82 -20.39
CA THR A 755 -17.32 -2.80 -20.91
C THR A 755 -18.31 -3.25 -19.83
N GLU A 756 -18.06 -4.41 -19.22
CA GLU A 756 -18.90 -4.95 -18.16
C GLU A 756 -18.86 -4.08 -16.90
N GLY A 757 -17.67 -3.60 -16.52
CA GLY A 757 -17.52 -2.71 -15.37
C GLY A 757 -18.26 -1.38 -15.54
N TYR A 758 -18.33 -0.84 -16.76
CA TYR A 758 -19.14 0.35 -17.06
C TYR A 758 -20.65 0.08 -16.96
N ASN A 759 -21.11 -1.05 -17.50
CA ASN A 759 -22.52 -1.45 -17.41
C ASN A 759 -22.96 -1.63 -15.94
N MET A 760 -22.16 -2.36 -15.15
CA MET A 760 -22.39 -2.54 -13.71
C MET A 760 -22.42 -1.21 -12.96
N PHE A 761 -21.57 -0.25 -13.36
CA PHE A 761 -21.54 1.08 -12.76
C PHE A 761 -22.82 1.88 -13.07
N GLU A 762 -23.28 1.89 -14.32
CA GLU A 762 -24.55 2.54 -14.70
C GLU A 762 -25.76 1.91 -13.99
N GLU A 763 -25.78 0.58 -13.86
CA GLU A 763 -26.77 -0.16 -13.09
C GLU A 763 -26.74 0.21 -11.61
N MET A 764 -25.55 0.29 -11.02
CA MET A 764 -25.37 0.71 -9.63
C MET A 764 -25.88 2.14 -9.42
N ILE A 765 -25.54 3.10 -10.29
CA ILE A 765 -26.06 4.47 -10.22
C ILE A 765 -27.58 4.46 -10.28
N GLY A 766 -28.16 3.67 -11.19
CA GLY A 766 -29.61 3.56 -11.29
C GLY A 766 -30.27 2.96 -10.04
N ALA A 767 -29.63 1.97 -9.43
CA ALA A 767 -30.06 1.35 -8.19
C ALA A 767 -29.95 2.31 -6.99
N ILE A 768 -28.90 3.15 -6.93
CA ILE A 768 -28.75 4.20 -5.92
C ILE A 768 -29.92 5.17 -6.02
N GLU A 769 -30.21 5.70 -7.21
CA GLU A 769 -31.30 6.66 -7.42
C GLU A 769 -32.66 6.08 -7.02
N TYR A 770 -32.91 4.84 -7.43
CA TYR A 770 -34.15 4.13 -7.10
C TYR A 770 -34.30 3.94 -5.58
N GLU A 771 -33.27 3.42 -4.91
CA GLU A 771 -33.36 3.10 -3.48
C GLU A 771 -33.36 4.36 -2.61
N VAL A 772 -32.63 5.42 -2.99
CA VAL A 772 -32.75 6.74 -2.36
C VAL A 772 -34.17 7.27 -2.49
N THR A 773 -34.75 7.22 -3.69
CA THR A 773 -36.13 7.66 -3.94
C THR A 773 -37.10 6.88 -3.06
N ARG A 774 -37.02 5.55 -3.07
CA ARG A 774 -37.87 4.66 -2.28
C ARG A 774 -37.75 4.92 -0.79
N LEU A 775 -36.53 4.92 -0.27
CA LEU A 775 -36.26 5.09 1.15
C LEU A 775 -36.70 6.47 1.61
N PHE A 776 -36.42 7.53 0.85
CA PHE A 776 -36.87 8.87 1.20
C PHE A 776 -38.39 8.98 1.17
N MET A 777 -39.07 8.51 0.12
CA MET A 777 -40.51 8.69 -0.06
C MET A 777 -41.35 7.78 0.87
N LYS A 778 -40.87 6.58 1.21
CA LYS A 778 -41.61 5.62 2.03
C LYS A 778 -41.25 5.59 3.51
N SER A 779 -40.11 6.16 3.88
CA SER A 779 -39.69 6.21 5.29
C SER A 779 -40.70 6.91 6.20
N GLU A 780 -40.92 6.35 7.38
CA GLU A 780 -41.57 7.06 8.48
C GLU A 780 -40.51 7.81 9.29
N ILE A 781 -40.70 9.11 9.50
CA ILE A 781 -39.77 9.94 10.26
C ILE A 781 -39.88 9.57 11.74
N ARG A 782 -38.81 8.98 12.30
CA ARG A 782 -38.65 8.81 13.75
C ARG A 782 -37.86 10.00 14.30
N GLN A 783 -38.14 10.41 15.54
CA GLN A 783 -37.53 11.60 16.15
C GLN A 783 -35.99 11.53 16.30
N ASN A 784 -35.38 10.33 16.23
CA ASN A 784 -33.93 10.15 16.27
C ASN A 784 -33.41 9.74 14.89
N VAL A 785 -33.15 10.72 14.03
CA VAL A 785 -32.42 10.51 12.78
C VAL A 785 -30.93 10.71 13.08
N GLN A 786 -30.17 9.62 13.18
CA GLN A 786 -28.72 9.65 13.29
C GLN A 786 -28.12 8.84 12.15
N ARG A 787 -26.98 9.29 11.63
CA ARG A 787 -26.24 8.50 10.65
C ARG A 787 -25.57 7.32 11.34
N GLU A 788 -25.77 6.13 10.79
CA GLU A 788 -25.14 4.89 11.24
C GLU A 788 -24.09 4.46 10.22
N GLN A 789 -22.95 3.93 10.69
CA GLN A 789 -21.97 3.30 9.81
C GLN A 789 -22.55 2.00 9.24
N VAL A 790 -22.47 1.84 7.91
CA VAL A 790 -22.96 0.64 7.22
C VAL A 790 -22.15 -0.59 7.61
N ALA A 791 -20.85 -0.46 7.90
CA ALA A 791 -20.02 -1.48 8.54
C ALA A 791 -18.74 -0.88 9.15
N GLN A 792 -18.13 -1.58 10.12
CA GLN A 792 -16.76 -1.34 10.57
C GLN A 792 -15.81 -2.26 9.79
N GLY A 793 -14.93 -1.70 8.99
CA GLY A 793 -13.93 -2.45 8.23
C GLY A 793 -12.58 -2.53 8.94
N GLU A 794 -11.86 -3.62 8.72
CA GLU A 794 -10.48 -3.83 9.16
C GLU A 794 -9.52 -3.63 7.98
N ALA A 795 -8.39 -2.96 8.23
CA ALA A 795 -7.37 -2.71 7.22
C ALA A 795 -6.52 -3.97 7.01
N VAL A 796 -6.38 -4.41 5.76
CA VAL A 796 -5.53 -5.56 5.40
C VAL A 796 -4.14 -5.05 5.02
N HIS A 797 -3.18 -5.14 5.95
CA HIS A 797 -1.81 -4.69 5.71
C HIS A 797 -1.03 -5.71 4.86
N PRO A 798 -0.50 -5.33 3.67
CA PRO A 798 0.15 -6.28 2.76
C PRO A 798 1.50 -6.86 3.23
N SER A 799 2.11 -6.31 4.29
CA SER A 799 3.52 -6.57 4.64
C SER A 799 3.78 -6.97 6.09
N ASP A 800 2.78 -7.07 6.95
CA ASP A 800 3.02 -7.38 8.36
C ASP A 800 2.82 -8.88 8.62
N GLU A 801 3.94 -9.59 8.83
CA GLU A 801 3.93 -10.73 9.76
C GLU A 801 3.54 -10.15 11.13
N GLU A 802 2.24 -10.17 11.43
CA GLU A 802 1.70 -9.64 12.67
C GLU A 802 2.51 -10.13 13.88
N GLU A 803 2.96 -9.18 14.70
CA GLU A 803 3.22 -9.45 16.10
C GLU A 803 1.94 -10.06 16.70
N PRO A 804 2.02 -11.14 17.50
CA PRO A 804 0.83 -11.68 18.14
C PRO A 804 0.21 -10.59 19.02
N GLN A 805 -0.96 -10.08 18.60
CA GLN A 805 -1.74 -9.13 19.36
C GLN A 805 -2.06 -9.75 20.73
N SER A 806 -1.42 -9.24 21.78
CA SER A 806 -1.86 -9.53 23.14
C SER A 806 -3.23 -8.88 23.33
N ASN A 807 -4.27 -9.70 23.42
CA ASN A 807 -5.64 -9.31 23.79
C ASN A 807 -5.65 -8.11 24.75
N THR A 808 -6.12 -6.96 24.25
CA THR A 808 -6.35 -5.72 24.99
C THR A 808 -7.58 -5.87 25.89
N SER A 809 -7.44 -6.65 26.97
CA SER A 809 -8.19 -6.31 28.18
C SER A 809 -7.55 -5.06 28.78
N ALA A 810 -8.35 -4.01 28.96
CA ALA A 810 -8.01 -2.70 29.50
C ALA A 810 -6.75 -2.68 30.37
N LYS A 811 -5.78 -1.81 30.02
CA LYS A 811 -4.62 -1.48 30.86
C LYS A 811 -5.10 -1.18 32.28
N LYS A 812 -4.99 -2.15 33.19
CA LYS A 812 -5.05 -1.89 34.62
C LYS A 812 -3.83 -1.03 34.95
N GLN A 813 -4.07 0.20 35.40
CA GLN A 813 -3.05 1.01 36.03
C GLN A 813 -2.30 0.16 37.08
N PRO A 814 -0.97 0.29 37.22
CA PRO A 814 -0.26 -0.39 38.29
C PRO A 814 -0.80 0.14 39.62
N VAL A 815 -1.60 -0.69 40.29
CA VAL A 815 -1.96 -0.49 41.68
C VAL A 815 -0.65 -0.55 42.46
N HIS A 816 -0.33 0.55 43.15
CA HIS A 816 0.77 0.63 44.08
C HIS A 816 0.68 -0.57 45.03
N VAL A 817 1.58 -1.55 44.89
CA VAL A 817 1.63 -2.69 45.80
C VAL A 817 2.31 -2.18 47.06
N ASP A 818 1.51 -1.89 48.09
CA ASP A 818 2.03 -1.63 49.44
C ASP A 818 2.94 -2.78 49.87
N GLU A 819 4.07 -2.43 50.49
CA GLU A 819 5.12 -3.35 50.93
C GLU A 819 4.54 -4.61 51.60
N LYS A 820 4.89 -5.80 51.07
CA LYS A 820 4.54 -7.07 51.70
C LYS A 820 5.20 -7.18 53.07
N ILE A 821 4.42 -7.01 54.13
CA ILE A 821 4.84 -7.22 55.53
C ILE A 821 5.36 -8.65 55.70
N GLY A 822 6.63 -8.78 56.07
CA GLY A 822 7.29 -10.04 56.30
C GLY A 822 6.76 -10.76 57.54
N ARG A 823 6.80 -12.10 57.55
CA ARG A 823 6.29 -12.93 58.66
C ARG A 823 6.82 -12.55 60.06
N ASN A 824 8.02 -11.98 60.14
CA ASN A 824 8.64 -11.59 61.41
C ASN A 824 8.51 -10.10 61.74
N ASP A 825 7.91 -9.30 60.87
CA ASP A 825 7.75 -7.86 61.05
C ASP A 825 6.66 -7.55 62.09
N PRO A 826 6.67 -6.36 62.70
CA PRO A 826 5.62 -5.92 63.60
C PRO A 826 4.26 -5.98 62.91
N CYS A 827 3.26 -6.55 63.58
CA CYS A 827 1.94 -6.65 63.00
C CYS A 827 1.31 -5.24 62.88
N PRO A 828 0.75 -4.87 61.71
CA PRO A 828 0.27 -3.51 61.44
C PRO A 828 -0.95 -3.10 62.29
N CYS A 829 -1.57 -4.04 63.02
CA CYS A 829 -2.64 -3.73 63.96
C CYS A 829 -2.18 -3.06 65.26
N GLY A 830 -0.87 -2.81 65.44
CA GLY A 830 -0.33 -2.13 66.63
C GLY A 830 -0.30 -3.00 67.90
N SER A 831 -0.55 -4.31 67.79
CA SER A 831 -0.61 -5.22 68.96
C SER A 831 0.74 -5.50 69.64
N GLY A 832 1.84 -4.96 69.11
CA GLY A 832 3.22 -5.22 69.60
C GLY A 832 3.76 -6.64 69.31
N LYS A 833 2.99 -7.50 68.65
CA LYS A 833 3.39 -8.87 68.27
C LYS A 833 3.86 -8.94 66.82
N LYS A 834 4.73 -9.91 66.49
CA LYS A 834 5.15 -10.21 65.10
C LYS A 834 3.96 -10.71 64.26
N TYR A 835 3.94 -10.39 62.97
CA TYR A 835 2.83 -10.69 62.05
C TYR A 835 2.38 -12.16 62.11
N LYS A 836 3.31 -13.12 62.03
CA LYS A 836 3.02 -14.58 62.13
C LYS A 836 2.32 -15.03 63.42
N ASN A 837 2.43 -14.25 64.49
CA ASN A 837 1.84 -14.55 65.79
C ASN A 837 0.55 -13.77 66.06
N CYS A 838 0.09 -12.99 65.07
CA CYS A 838 -1.15 -12.20 65.11
C CYS A 838 -1.93 -12.45 63.81
N HIS A 839 -2.06 -11.47 62.91
CA HIS A 839 -2.85 -11.61 61.68
C HIS A 839 -2.32 -12.64 60.68
N GLY A 840 -1.02 -12.98 60.76
CA GLY A 840 -0.42 -14.09 60.00
C GLY A 840 -0.52 -15.46 60.66
N LYS A 841 -1.26 -15.59 61.78
CA LYS A 841 -1.35 -16.84 62.53
C LYS A 841 -2.39 -17.77 61.88
N GLY A 842 -1.92 -18.66 61.01
CA GLY A 842 -2.75 -19.59 60.24
C GLY A 842 -2.64 -19.45 58.72
N LEU A 843 -1.79 -18.52 58.25
CA LEU A 843 -1.40 -18.34 56.84
C LEU A 843 -0.07 -19.04 56.53
#